data_AF-A0A842AZJ7-F1
#
_entry.id   AF-A0A842AZJ7-F1
#
_cell.length_a   1.000
_cell.length_b   1.000
_cell.length_c   1.000
_cell.angle_alpha   90.00
_cell.angle_beta   90.00
_cell.angle_gamma   90.00
#
_symmetry.space_group_name_H-M   'P 1'
#
loop_
_entity.id
_entity.type
_entity.pdbx_description
1 polymer ?
#
loop_
_entity_poly.entity_id
_entity_poly.type
_entity_poly.pdbx_seq_one_letter_code
_entity_poly.pdbx_strand_id
1 'polypeptide(L)'
;MATNLVVSPVTVSLTPYQPNQALDVAVKNRQRLQEAIPTTPVAGQIVTIQLPKGVFAISGALTLYSNVILTGVSQAETTLILDASIRSVGLSYHPDANPAPSEAQASVQQVTITQLTLKITEEDTRVPPIDITSEQLKNYAKSGADAFPRANFSCIDIGNRYLDPTLTFHQPAYQPNEQILIQHVTIDGSTPTGCKGENGISIRNTKGVLIKQCTIRGIGEKNGIVVQECDQVTIEMNTVSDVGRSGILVYFRNTAVLVKENTITNWLQRYGALHYVMTYRAYMEAESRLDRNKPDSNSDSAIYAYGPMNEGMTFTGNTIIARTQAANPCNAQIQRFWNAELAADKPVLPAAYTQYAGIRIAGTYAATVTQNRVELETPEALAFVVISAKQLLFKRKDNESITSFYGGHNIQIQHNQFYQYQTAGSTSSMVTPIRLFNILPPNYDTIENWAEDMPGILIDQNTFSVEGHITHAYQTLCELHLGNEAHDSDTIASAITITNNQLHIPTWKQGNRAFFTLQKESALGVTRQMVLHNFEMWGNQFTDLTPPIQTILLAENIDVLTQLELQRTVNVAKQQVTLQGHWKTSAKINEVIVNQPTYYNQATFSGKTVPIVHQEPFQFQLAFDDWQQAEKANALVSFQDTDATVPTHAKTYAFLPTISVESYVFQDVYLKGSYTGPATKVTLFVNGNAARNGALNANGGANTLSIYVSDLIRNLTDVVEVALFDAAGNDIARQKVPVNAVRPAVLPSPYLFGAHSVIGTYTGAGNTIRLYVNGSQVKTGELQQDTASFTIWAKDLIPSKTDTVEVVLLDSTGKEIARSRVIITEMASLKVASYLLTSDTITGTYTGLVGTIQLRVNGQVVPVDVRIESTTKRFVMEQVATWVQSTEDTVVVELLDTAGQVLATAIVVLVDPPAVSPEPYSWNNQTITGTYRGQGDTVQLWVNGEMVKRAAVQATNHTFSIWAQGLLPSKDAVVDIVLCDKNKMEIARATVVVTDPPSITPKLYLWQNPTITGTFTGLGASVTLYANGKVIKTASVNGDNTFSIYAYTFIDKVTDVVEIALVDSQGREIARSNVRMTVIPTIQPDIYLWGTTAVTGTFTGSEGVVKYVKLLENGKQIHITGGLDFATTSFGIYAYNVIKNKGSLVEVALCDTTETEMARAKVTIKQLPSISPNQYPWKSTYVSGSYIDTDELAKKVRLLENGKVIATGQLDTTKGGFLIYASAYITSPTAATANLTVALYDSQDKELVKNTVTII
;
A
#
# COMPACT_ATOMS: atom_id res chain seq x y z
N MET A 1 -18.67 -5.92 26.80
CA MET A 1 -19.85 -5.33 26.12
C MET A 1 -20.44 -4.26 27.02
N ALA A 2 -20.13 -3.00 26.74
CA ALA A 2 -20.92 -1.85 27.18
C ALA A 2 -21.44 -1.20 25.89
N THR A 3 -22.73 -0.93 25.83
CA THR A 3 -23.39 -0.32 24.68
C THR A 3 -22.90 1.13 24.52
N ASN A 4 -21.93 1.33 23.63
CA ASN A 4 -21.46 2.67 23.25
C ASN A 4 -22.61 3.45 22.62
N LEU A 5 -22.94 4.60 23.19
CA LEU A 5 -23.85 5.57 22.59
C LEU A 5 -23.22 6.06 21.28
N VAL A 6 -23.80 5.68 20.15
CA VAL A 6 -23.39 6.16 18.83
C VAL A 6 -23.80 7.63 18.72
N VAL A 7 -22.82 8.53 18.85
CA VAL A 7 -22.99 9.94 18.50
C VAL A 7 -22.85 10.05 16.98
N SER A 8 -23.72 10.80 16.31
CA SER A 8 -23.62 11.05 14.87
C SER A 8 -22.22 11.55 14.51
N PRO A 9 -21.63 11.12 13.37
CA PRO A 9 -20.30 11.55 12.96
C PRO A 9 -20.19 13.08 12.90
N VAL A 10 -19.13 13.63 13.50
CA VAL A 10 -18.80 15.04 13.37
C VAL A 10 -18.16 15.24 12.00
N THR A 11 -18.91 15.83 11.07
CA THR A 11 -18.40 16.15 9.73
C THR A 11 -17.65 17.47 9.77
N VAL A 12 -16.40 17.48 9.30
CA VAL A 12 -15.56 18.68 9.30
C VAL A 12 -15.54 19.30 7.90
N SER A 13 -15.83 20.61 7.81
CA SER A 13 -15.71 21.35 6.54
C SER A 13 -14.28 21.86 6.33
N LEU A 14 -13.54 21.16 5.48
CA LEU A 14 -12.19 21.54 5.06
C LEU A 14 -12.23 22.29 3.72
N THR A 15 -11.37 23.29 3.57
CA THR A 15 -11.19 24.01 2.31
C THR A 15 -10.32 23.15 1.37
N PRO A 16 -10.79 22.78 0.16
CA PRO A 16 -10.01 21.98 -0.78
C PRO A 16 -8.67 22.63 -1.14
N TYR A 17 -7.65 21.80 -1.30
CA TYR A 17 -6.32 22.21 -1.74
C TYR A 17 -6.32 22.63 -3.22
N GLN A 18 -5.64 23.72 -3.55
CA GLN A 18 -5.31 24.12 -4.92
C GLN A 18 -3.80 24.34 -5.06
N PRO A 19 -3.17 23.92 -6.17
CA PRO A 19 -1.76 24.24 -6.44
C PRO A 19 -1.55 25.76 -6.43
N ASN A 20 -0.57 26.26 -5.68
CA ASN A 20 -0.26 27.69 -5.42
C ASN A 20 -1.06 28.40 -4.32
N GLN A 21 -1.86 27.70 -3.50
CA GLN A 21 -2.49 28.32 -2.32
C GLN A 21 -1.49 28.55 -1.16
N ALA A 22 -1.66 29.68 -0.47
CA ALA A 22 -0.85 30.06 0.68
C ALA A 22 -1.00 29.09 1.88
N LEU A 23 0.11 28.89 2.62
CA LEU A 23 0.22 28.19 3.92
C LEU A 23 -0.97 28.40 4.87
N ASP A 24 -1.59 29.59 4.80
CA ASP A 24 -2.79 29.97 5.55
C ASP A 24 -3.97 28.99 5.43
N VAL A 25 -4.21 28.39 4.26
CA VAL A 25 -5.31 27.42 4.06
C VAL A 25 -5.02 26.14 4.82
N ALA A 26 -3.78 25.65 4.75
CA ALA A 26 -3.35 24.44 5.44
C ALA A 26 -3.40 24.62 6.97
N VAL A 27 -3.00 25.80 7.47
CA VAL A 27 -3.11 26.16 8.89
C VAL A 27 -4.57 26.18 9.35
N LYS A 28 -5.47 26.80 8.57
CA LYS A 28 -6.91 26.86 8.88
C LYS A 28 -7.57 25.48 8.86
N ASN A 29 -7.25 24.64 7.88
CA ASN A 29 -7.75 23.27 7.82
C ASN A 29 -7.31 22.45 9.04
N ARG A 30 -6.03 22.55 9.43
CA ARG A 30 -5.52 21.91 10.64
C ARG A 30 -6.26 22.39 11.90
N GLN A 31 -6.47 23.69 12.03
CA GLN A 31 -7.22 24.26 13.16
C GLN A 31 -8.65 23.72 13.23
N ARG A 32 -9.41 23.74 12.12
CA ARG A 32 -10.78 23.21 12.06
C ARG A 32 -10.84 21.73 12.42
N LEU A 33 -9.87 20.95 11.94
CA LEU A 33 -9.80 19.53 12.25
C LEU A 33 -9.46 19.30 13.72
N GLN A 34 -8.54 20.09 14.29
CA GLN A 34 -8.19 20.01 15.71
C GLN A 34 -9.36 20.39 16.62
N GLU A 35 -10.14 21.42 16.26
CA GLU A 35 -11.34 21.86 16.98
C GLU A 35 -12.45 20.82 16.97
N ALA A 36 -12.50 19.96 15.96
CA ALA A 36 -13.47 18.87 15.88
C ALA A 36 -13.10 17.68 16.78
N ILE A 37 -11.82 17.53 17.14
CA ILE A 37 -11.36 16.43 17.98
C ILE A 37 -11.54 16.82 19.47
N PRO A 38 -12.31 16.04 20.25
CA PRO A 38 -12.53 16.36 21.66
C PRO A 38 -11.24 16.21 22.48
N THR A 39 -10.87 17.24 23.24
CA THR A 39 -9.67 17.21 24.10
C THR A 39 -9.88 16.41 25.39
N THR A 40 -11.13 16.18 25.79
CA THR A 40 -11.48 15.36 26.97
C THR A 40 -12.47 14.27 26.53
N PRO A 41 -12.13 12.98 26.69
CA PRO A 41 -13.02 11.90 26.33
C PRO A 41 -14.25 11.88 27.25
N VAL A 42 -15.45 11.76 26.66
CA VAL A 42 -16.68 11.47 27.42
C VAL A 42 -16.70 9.96 27.69
N ALA A 43 -16.77 9.58 28.96
CA ALA A 43 -16.76 8.17 29.35
C ALA A 43 -17.86 7.38 28.62
N GLY A 44 -17.49 6.32 27.90
CA GLY A 44 -18.41 5.43 27.18
C GLY A 44 -18.88 5.95 25.80
N GLN A 45 -18.31 7.02 25.26
CA GLN A 45 -18.61 7.52 23.92
C GLN A 45 -17.37 7.51 23.03
N ILE A 46 -17.54 7.03 21.80
CA ILE A 46 -16.55 7.11 20.73
C ILE A 46 -16.97 8.21 19.76
N VAL A 47 -16.08 9.15 19.49
CA VAL A 47 -16.33 10.27 18.56
C VAL A 47 -15.73 9.95 17.21
N THR A 48 -16.57 9.92 16.18
CA THR A 48 -16.14 9.74 14.79
C THR A 48 -16.00 11.10 14.12
N ILE A 49 -14.78 11.41 13.67
CA ILE A 49 -14.44 12.59 12.87
C ILE A 49 -14.40 12.17 11.41
N GLN A 50 -15.41 12.60 10.65
CA GLN A 50 -15.55 12.29 9.23
C GLN A 50 -14.93 13.40 8.39
N LEU A 51 -13.85 13.06 7.69
CA LEU A 51 -13.23 13.91 6.68
C LEU A 51 -14.04 13.85 5.38
N PRO A 52 -14.20 14.99 4.67
CA PRO A 52 -14.93 15.05 3.42
C PRO A 52 -14.15 14.39 2.27
N LYS A 53 -14.86 14.14 1.16
CA LYS A 53 -14.24 13.75 -0.12
C LYS A 53 -13.45 14.94 -0.69
N GLY A 54 -12.22 14.69 -1.12
CA GLY A 54 -11.33 15.67 -1.73
C GLY A 54 -9.89 15.57 -1.26
N VAL A 55 -9.10 16.53 -1.71
CA VAL A 55 -7.69 16.71 -1.32
C VAL A 55 -7.59 17.96 -0.46
N PHE A 56 -7.02 17.84 0.74
CA PHE A 56 -6.93 18.92 1.72
C PHE A 56 -5.51 19.00 2.26
N ALA A 57 -4.94 20.20 2.35
CA ALA A 57 -3.66 20.37 3.04
C ALA A 57 -3.88 20.70 4.52
N ILE A 58 -2.99 20.21 5.37
CA ILE A 58 -2.85 20.60 6.77
C ILE A 58 -1.39 20.97 7.08
N SER A 59 -1.20 21.99 7.92
CA SER A 59 0.13 22.42 8.38
C SER A 59 0.19 22.44 9.91
N GLY A 60 1.18 21.75 10.47
CA GLY A 60 1.27 21.44 11.90
C GLY A 60 0.75 20.04 12.26
N ALA A 61 1.15 19.55 13.43
CA ALA A 61 0.65 18.29 13.97
C ALA A 61 -0.87 18.35 14.24
N LEU A 62 -1.53 17.19 14.13
CA LEU A 62 -2.91 17.00 14.57
C LEU A 62 -2.92 16.01 15.73
N THR A 63 -3.43 16.44 16.87
CA THR A 63 -3.48 15.65 18.09
C THR A 63 -4.79 14.89 18.23
N LEU A 64 -4.67 13.56 18.30
CA LEU A 64 -5.77 12.64 18.57
C LEU A 64 -5.84 12.32 20.07
N TYR A 65 -7.03 12.31 20.64
CA TYR A 65 -7.27 11.92 22.04
C TYR A 65 -8.01 10.58 22.11
N SER A 66 -8.24 10.05 23.31
CA SER A 66 -8.91 8.76 23.51
C SER A 66 -10.33 8.73 22.92
N ASN A 67 -10.77 7.53 22.52
CA ASN A 67 -12.09 7.24 21.97
C ASN A 67 -12.41 8.03 20.69
N VAL A 68 -11.43 8.14 19.79
CA VAL A 68 -11.57 8.89 18.53
C VAL A 68 -11.39 7.96 17.33
N ILE A 69 -12.30 8.07 16.38
CA ILE A 69 -12.16 7.49 15.03
C ILE A 69 -11.96 8.65 14.05
N LEU A 70 -10.78 8.76 13.44
CA LEU A 70 -10.54 9.65 12.31
C LEU A 70 -10.73 8.85 11.02
N THR A 71 -11.74 9.20 10.23
CA THR A 71 -12.06 8.46 9.01
C THR A 71 -12.24 9.38 7.81
N GLY A 72 -11.73 8.98 6.65
CA GLY A 72 -12.13 9.56 5.36
C GLY A 72 -13.35 8.86 4.77
N VAL A 73 -13.73 9.25 3.56
CA VAL A 73 -14.80 8.57 2.80
C VAL A 73 -14.29 7.22 2.30
N SER A 74 -13.09 7.22 1.74
CA SER A 74 -12.31 6.04 1.35
C SER A 74 -10.85 6.43 1.16
N GLN A 75 -9.94 5.44 1.11
CA GLN A 75 -8.52 5.67 0.79
C GLN A 75 -8.32 6.50 -0.49
N ALA A 76 -9.14 6.26 -1.51
CA ALA A 76 -9.02 6.93 -2.81
C ALA A 76 -9.68 8.33 -2.84
N GLU A 77 -10.70 8.57 -2.03
CA GLU A 77 -11.52 9.78 -2.13
C GLU A 77 -11.17 10.85 -1.12
N THR A 78 -10.44 10.53 -0.04
CA THR A 78 -10.01 11.50 0.97
C THR A 78 -8.49 11.50 1.08
N THR A 79 -7.86 12.62 0.73
CA THR A 79 -6.41 12.83 0.88
C THR A 79 -6.12 14.02 1.78
N LEU A 80 -5.28 13.81 2.80
CA LEU A 80 -4.65 14.86 3.60
C LEU A 80 -3.19 15.03 3.18
N ILE A 81 -2.86 16.21 2.67
CA ILE A 81 -1.51 16.63 2.33
C ILE A 81 -0.85 17.21 3.60
N LEU A 82 0.28 16.66 3.99
CA LEU A 82 1.05 17.05 5.18
C LEU A 82 2.21 17.97 4.77
N ASP A 83 2.21 19.22 5.26
CA ASP A 83 3.19 20.26 4.93
C ASP A 83 4.50 20.21 5.78
N ALA A 84 5.59 20.74 5.22
CA ALA A 84 6.97 20.70 5.72
C ALA A 84 7.37 21.83 6.69
N SER A 85 6.56 22.88 6.84
CA SER A 85 6.98 24.16 7.45
C SER A 85 7.19 24.18 8.98
N ILE A 86 6.99 23.08 9.73
CA ILE A 86 7.16 23.03 11.21
C ILE A 86 7.87 21.73 11.66
N ARG A 87 8.59 21.79 12.79
CA ARG A 87 9.54 20.76 13.31
C ARG A 87 8.96 19.39 13.74
N SER A 88 7.68 19.13 13.52
CA SER A 88 7.03 17.81 13.61
C SER A 88 5.60 17.96 13.09
N VAL A 89 5.27 17.39 11.92
CA VAL A 89 3.97 17.60 11.26
C VAL A 89 3.39 16.26 10.82
N GLY A 90 2.86 15.51 11.77
CA GLY A 90 2.11 14.27 11.50
C GLY A 90 0.99 14.13 12.53
N LEU A 91 0.08 13.18 12.31
CA LEU A 91 -0.91 12.79 13.31
C LEU A 91 -0.15 12.34 14.55
N SER A 92 -0.07 13.20 15.56
CA SER A 92 0.81 13.05 16.71
C SER A 92 -0.01 13.18 17.97
N TYR A 93 0.11 12.21 18.87
CA TYR A 93 -0.49 12.34 20.19
C TYR A 93 0.13 13.49 21.05
N HIS A 94 1.28 14.04 20.67
CA HIS A 94 1.97 15.05 21.47
C HIS A 94 2.02 16.44 20.80
N PRO A 95 1.60 17.52 21.49
CA PRO A 95 1.64 18.89 20.97
C PRO A 95 3.05 19.52 21.00
N ASP A 96 3.92 19.12 21.93
CA ASP A 96 5.31 19.62 22.03
C ASP A 96 6.34 18.53 21.68
N ALA A 97 7.27 18.80 20.79
CA ALA A 97 8.30 17.81 20.42
C ALA A 97 9.27 17.42 21.57
N ASN A 98 9.12 17.96 22.79
CA ASN A 98 10.13 17.86 23.85
C ASN A 98 9.63 18.26 25.27
N PRO A 99 8.62 17.61 25.89
CA PRO A 99 8.26 17.91 27.29
C PRO A 99 9.37 17.45 28.26
N ALA A 100 9.48 18.13 29.41
CA ALA A 100 10.43 17.79 30.45
C ALA A 100 10.08 16.42 31.11
N PRO A 101 11.06 15.62 31.59
CA PRO A 101 10.84 14.30 32.19
C PRO A 101 9.96 14.26 33.46
N SER A 102 9.53 15.42 33.98
CA SER A 102 8.79 15.58 35.23
C SER A 102 7.26 15.63 35.07
N GLU A 103 6.74 15.65 33.84
CA GLU A 103 5.30 15.72 33.57
C GLU A 103 4.74 14.34 33.22
N ALA A 104 3.78 13.85 34.01
CA ALA A 104 3.09 12.60 33.74
C ALA A 104 2.36 12.68 32.38
N GLN A 105 2.84 11.93 31.37
CA GLN A 105 2.17 11.85 30.07
C GLN A 105 0.87 11.05 30.22
N ALA A 106 -0.26 11.60 29.77
CA ALA A 106 -1.53 10.90 29.74
C ALA A 106 -1.47 9.75 28.71
N SER A 107 -2.10 8.61 28.98
CA SER A 107 -2.25 7.51 28.01
C SER A 107 -3.51 7.70 27.15
N VAL A 108 -3.44 7.40 25.85
CA VAL A 108 -4.64 7.32 24.99
C VAL A 108 -5.16 5.90 24.83
N GLN A 109 -6.48 5.79 24.69
CA GLN A 109 -7.17 4.52 24.50
C GLN A 109 -8.13 4.61 23.32
N GLN A 110 -8.32 3.52 22.57
CA GLN A 110 -9.36 3.40 21.53
C GLN A 110 -9.25 4.47 20.44
N VAL A 111 -8.09 4.55 19.79
CA VAL A 111 -7.88 5.44 18.64
C VAL A 111 -7.92 4.63 17.36
N THR A 112 -8.76 5.03 16.41
CA THR A 112 -8.82 4.44 15.07
C THR A 112 -8.52 5.48 13.99
N ILE A 113 -7.66 5.14 13.04
CA ILE A 113 -7.42 5.93 11.82
C ILE A 113 -7.75 5.04 10.61
N THR A 114 -8.66 5.48 9.73
CA THR A 114 -9.09 4.64 8.60
C THR A 114 -9.59 5.39 7.37
N GLN A 115 -9.64 4.71 6.22
CA GLN A 115 -10.28 5.17 4.99
C GLN A 115 -9.76 6.52 4.46
N LEU A 116 -8.43 6.73 4.47
CA LEU A 116 -7.85 7.98 3.98
C LEU A 116 -6.42 7.80 3.46
N THR A 117 -5.98 8.74 2.63
CA THR A 117 -4.59 8.89 2.19
C THR A 117 -3.92 10.04 2.92
N LEU A 118 -2.73 9.80 3.48
CA LEU A 118 -1.80 10.79 3.99
C LEU A 118 -0.67 10.96 2.96
N LYS A 119 -0.54 12.16 2.38
CA LYS A 119 0.47 12.46 1.37
C LYS A 119 1.45 13.50 1.88
N ILE A 120 2.76 13.27 1.74
CA ILE A 120 3.80 14.23 2.14
C ILE A 120 4.10 15.18 0.96
N THR A 121 4.23 16.49 1.21
CA THR A 121 4.48 17.49 0.14
C THR A 121 5.88 17.45 -0.46
N GLU A 122 6.02 18.05 -1.65
CA GLU A 122 7.32 18.26 -2.33
C GLU A 122 8.22 19.26 -1.62
N GLU A 123 7.65 20.18 -0.82
CA GLU A 123 8.35 21.26 -0.13
C GLU A 123 9.18 20.78 1.08
N ASP A 124 9.12 19.48 1.43
CA ASP A 124 9.96 18.94 2.50
C ASP A 124 11.43 18.80 2.06
N THR A 125 12.21 19.85 2.32
CA THR A 125 13.66 19.88 2.07
C THR A 125 14.50 19.27 3.20
N ARG A 126 13.87 18.80 4.29
CA ARG A 126 14.59 18.25 5.46
C ARG A 126 15.08 16.84 5.19
N VAL A 127 14.36 16.09 4.35
CA VAL A 127 14.73 14.74 3.94
C VAL A 127 15.55 14.79 2.65
N PRO A 128 16.76 14.20 2.62
CA PRO A 128 17.60 14.15 1.42
C PRO A 128 16.88 13.48 0.23
N PRO A 129 17.12 13.95 -1.01
CA PRO A 129 16.59 13.29 -2.21
C PRO A 129 17.14 11.86 -2.35
N ILE A 130 16.55 11.06 -3.25
CA ILE A 130 17.05 9.70 -3.53
C ILE A 130 18.52 9.74 -3.89
N ASP A 131 18.92 10.67 -4.75
CA ASP A 131 20.31 10.87 -5.15
C ASP A 131 21.01 11.88 -4.22
N ILE A 132 21.53 11.41 -3.08
CA ILE A 132 22.24 12.26 -2.13
C ILE A 132 23.62 12.65 -2.71
N THR A 133 23.91 13.95 -2.73
CA THR A 133 25.22 14.47 -3.16
C THR A 133 26.33 14.18 -2.14
N SER A 134 27.58 14.13 -2.59
CA SER A 134 28.72 13.95 -1.69
C SER A 134 28.76 15.04 -0.61
N GLU A 135 28.40 16.29 -0.93
CA GLU A 135 28.38 17.40 0.04
C GLU A 135 27.30 17.22 1.13
N GLN A 136 26.11 16.73 0.77
CA GLN A 136 25.06 16.42 1.73
C GLN A 136 25.46 15.27 2.67
N LEU A 137 26.11 14.23 2.14
CA LEU A 137 26.68 13.14 2.95
C LEU A 137 27.78 13.64 3.90
N LYS A 138 28.66 14.55 3.43
CA LYS A 138 29.71 15.16 4.28
C LYS A 138 29.10 15.95 5.43
N ASN A 139 28.08 16.75 5.14
CA ASN A 139 27.40 17.58 6.12
C ASN A 139 26.68 16.72 7.16
N TYR A 140 26.00 15.65 6.72
CA TYR A 140 25.39 14.68 7.63
C TYR A 140 26.44 14.07 8.59
N ALA A 141 27.59 13.66 8.06
CA ALA A 141 28.61 12.96 8.85
C ALA A 141 29.41 13.85 9.81
N LYS A 142 29.61 15.15 9.53
CA LYS A 142 30.33 16.10 10.43
C LYS A 142 29.54 16.44 11.69
N SER A 143 28.22 16.33 11.62
CA SER A 143 27.30 16.99 12.53
C SER A 143 26.86 16.08 13.68
N GLY A 144 27.38 14.84 13.69
CA GLY A 144 26.83 13.75 14.48
C GLY A 144 25.37 13.52 14.11
N ALA A 145 24.70 12.72 14.93
CA ALA A 145 23.27 12.55 14.85
C ALA A 145 22.50 13.90 14.92
N ASP A 146 23.06 14.96 15.51
CA ASP A 146 22.22 16.05 16.00
C ASP A 146 22.16 17.33 15.14
N ALA A 147 22.86 17.40 14.00
CA ALA A 147 22.98 18.67 13.25
C ALA A 147 22.52 18.69 11.78
N PHE A 148 21.78 17.68 11.31
CA PHE A 148 20.60 17.98 10.47
C PHE A 148 19.49 18.43 11.42
N PRO A 149 18.68 19.47 11.10
CA PRO A 149 17.52 19.81 11.93
C PRO A 149 16.54 18.62 11.94
N ARG A 150 16.74 17.69 12.89
CA ARG A 150 15.97 16.47 13.12
C ARG A 150 14.63 16.82 13.75
N ALA A 151 13.80 17.43 12.93
CA ALA A 151 12.37 17.43 13.14
C ALA A 151 11.88 16.02 12.83
N ASN A 152 11.71 15.17 13.85
CA ASN A 152 11.18 13.82 13.65
C ASN A 152 9.82 13.92 12.95
N PHE A 153 9.70 13.39 11.73
CA PHE A 153 8.49 13.45 10.92
C PHE A 153 8.01 12.02 10.66
N SER A 154 7.28 11.45 11.60
CA SER A 154 6.48 10.26 11.31
C SER A 154 5.09 10.70 10.86
N CYS A 155 4.53 10.12 9.79
CA CYS A 155 3.21 10.54 9.31
C CYS A 155 2.13 10.27 10.35
N ILE A 156 2.24 9.12 11.02
CA ILE A 156 1.50 8.78 12.23
C ILE A 156 2.53 8.49 13.34
N ASP A 157 2.42 9.19 14.46
CA ASP A 157 3.26 8.98 15.65
C ASP A 157 2.38 8.89 16.91
N ILE A 158 2.29 7.71 17.50
CA ILE A 158 1.52 7.46 18.72
C ILE A 158 2.47 6.87 19.75
N GLY A 159 2.81 7.63 20.78
CA GLY A 159 3.67 7.11 21.83
C GLY A 159 4.08 8.13 22.88
N ASN A 160 4.28 7.64 24.10
CA ASN A 160 4.93 8.36 25.19
C ASN A 160 6.46 8.34 24.95
N ARG A 161 7.17 9.40 25.35
CA ARG A 161 8.55 9.60 24.92
C ARG A 161 9.50 8.55 25.50
N TYR A 162 10.47 8.18 24.66
CA TYR A 162 11.71 7.46 24.94
C TYR A 162 12.33 7.81 26.30
N LEU A 163 12.39 6.84 27.22
CA LEU A 163 13.31 6.86 28.35
C LEU A 163 14.66 6.36 27.85
N ASP A 164 15.72 7.12 28.14
CA ASP A 164 17.09 6.77 27.79
C ASP A 164 17.43 5.34 28.25
N PRO A 165 17.89 4.44 27.36
CA PRO A 165 18.24 3.06 27.70
C PRO A 165 19.43 2.96 28.67
N THR A 166 20.14 4.07 28.94
CA THR A 166 21.19 4.15 29.96
C THR A 166 20.65 4.43 31.38
N LEU A 167 19.37 4.77 31.52
CA LEU A 167 18.74 4.99 32.82
C LEU A 167 18.38 3.66 33.49
N THR A 168 18.84 3.54 34.73
CA THR A 168 18.57 2.45 35.68
C THR A 168 17.12 1.94 35.61
N PHE A 169 16.90 0.66 35.96
CA PHE A 169 15.64 -0.12 36.04
C PHE A 169 14.43 0.55 36.75
N HIS A 170 14.52 1.82 37.13
CA HIS A 170 13.43 2.65 37.63
C HIS A 170 12.80 3.45 36.48
N GLN A 171 11.88 2.82 35.76
CA GLN A 171 10.92 3.55 34.94
C GLN A 171 10.06 4.45 35.85
N PRO A 172 9.84 5.74 35.52
CA PRO A 172 8.61 6.41 35.93
C PRO A 172 7.42 5.64 35.35
N ALA A 173 6.42 5.38 36.17
CA ALA A 173 5.22 4.61 35.85
C ALA A 173 4.33 5.32 34.81
N TYR A 174 4.70 5.34 33.53
CA TYR A 174 3.83 5.80 32.46
C TYR A 174 2.89 4.67 32.04
N GLN A 175 1.58 4.93 32.10
CA GLN A 175 0.57 4.00 31.60
C GLN A 175 0.74 3.85 30.07
N PRO A 176 0.70 2.62 29.52
CA PRO A 176 0.76 2.41 28.08
C PRO A 176 -0.49 2.99 27.41
N ASN A 177 -0.37 3.37 26.13
CA ASN A 177 -1.55 3.57 25.30
C ASN A 177 -2.24 2.22 25.07
N GLU A 178 -3.54 2.21 24.80
CA GLU A 178 -4.28 0.96 24.57
C GLU A 178 -5.18 1.00 23.33
N GLN A 179 -5.29 -0.13 22.63
CA GLN A 179 -6.29 -0.34 21.57
C GLN A 179 -6.15 0.69 20.42
N ILE A 180 -5.02 0.65 19.72
CA ILE A 180 -4.73 1.51 18.58
C ILE A 180 -4.95 0.74 17.28
N LEU A 181 -5.85 1.23 16.44
CA LEU A 181 -6.21 0.63 15.16
C LEU A 181 -5.86 1.58 14.00
N ILE A 182 -5.05 1.11 13.06
CA ILE A 182 -4.77 1.82 11.81
C ILE A 182 -5.10 0.85 10.68
N GLN A 183 -6.15 1.13 9.92
CA GLN A 183 -6.59 0.22 8.87
C GLN A 183 -7.07 0.94 7.62
N HIS A 184 -6.82 0.39 6.43
CA HIS A 184 -7.18 1.05 5.17
C HIS A 184 -6.66 2.49 5.13
N VAL A 185 -5.36 2.68 5.42
CA VAL A 185 -4.69 3.98 5.30
C VAL A 185 -3.59 3.87 4.25
N THR A 186 -3.53 4.84 3.34
CA THR A 186 -2.39 4.99 2.43
C THR A 186 -1.48 6.08 2.97
N ILE A 187 -0.19 5.79 3.15
CA ILE A 187 0.84 6.77 3.46
C ILE A 187 1.76 6.85 2.25
N ASP A 188 1.74 8.01 1.60
CA ASP A 188 2.46 8.25 0.35
C ASP A 188 3.49 9.37 0.52
N GLY A 189 4.75 8.97 0.69
CA GLY A 189 5.89 9.88 0.68
C GLY A 189 6.54 10.04 -0.68
N SER A 190 5.99 9.43 -1.75
CA SER A 190 6.57 9.52 -3.09
C SER A 190 6.32 10.89 -3.74
N THR A 191 7.36 11.46 -4.33
CA THR A 191 7.34 12.71 -5.08
C THR A 191 8.11 12.57 -6.40
N PRO A 192 7.85 13.42 -7.41
CA PRO A 192 8.63 13.44 -8.64
C PRO A 192 10.14 13.66 -8.43
N THR A 193 10.51 14.32 -7.32
CA THR A 193 11.90 14.65 -6.95
C THR A 193 12.53 13.67 -5.95
N GLY A 194 11.78 12.68 -5.47
CA GLY A 194 12.28 11.62 -4.60
C GLY A 194 11.24 11.10 -3.60
N CYS A 195 11.67 10.68 -2.41
CA CYS A 195 10.72 10.29 -1.36
C CYS A 195 11.00 11.02 -0.04
N LYS A 196 9.94 11.23 0.76
CA LYS A 196 9.88 12.15 1.90
C LYS A 196 9.42 11.47 3.19
N GLY A 197 9.55 12.19 4.30
CA GLY A 197 9.22 11.71 5.64
C GLY A 197 10.26 10.80 6.29
N GLU A 198 10.15 10.65 7.61
CA GLU A 198 11.06 9.85 8.42
C GLU A 198 10.54 8.42 8.59
N ASN A 199 9.40 8.23 9.28
CA ASN A 199 8.69 6.96 9.33
C ASN A 199 7.28 7.09 8.74
N GLY A 200 6.72 6.00 8.20
CA GLY A 200 5.30 5.97 7.86
C GLY A 200 4.44 5.97 9.12
N ILE A 201 4.56 4.90 9.91
CA ILE A 201 3.84 4.71 11.18
C ILE A 201 4.85 4.44 12.28
N SER A 202 4.73 5.14 13.41
CA SER A 202 5.52 4.96 14.62
C SER A 202 4.58 4.77 15.82
N ILE A 203 4.63 3.60 16.46
CA ILE A 203 3.87 3.28 17.67
C ILE A 203 4.84 2.96 18.82
N ARG A 204 4.65 3.57 19.99
CA ARG A 204 5.53 3.37 21.16
C ARG A 204 4.72 3.21 22.44
N ASN A 205 5.22 2.40 23.39
CA ASN A 205 4.61 2.17 24.70
C ASN A 205 3.09 1.93 24.61
N THR A 206 2.68 0.92 23.84
CA THR A 206 1.27 0.69 23.48
C THR A 206 0.90 -0.79 23.59
N LYS A 207 -0.26 -1.08 24.19
CA LYS A 207 -0.85 -2.42 24.27
C LYS A 207 -2.05 -2.57 23.33
N GLY A 208 -2.09 -3.64 22.55
CA GLY A 208 -3.19 -3.89 21.61
C GLY A 208 -3.12 -2.96 20.40
N VAL A 209 -2.19 -3.26 19.49
CA VAL A 209 -1.99 -2.51 18.24
C VAL A 209 -2.43 -3.37 17.08
N LEU A 210 -3.26 -2.84 16.18
CA LEU A 210 -3.60 -3.48 14.91
C LEU A 210 -3.33 -2.53 13.75
N ILE A 211 -2.38 -2.89 12.88
CA ILE A 211 -2.08 -2.19 11.64
C ILE A 211 -2.42 -3.12 10.48
N LYS A 212 -3.47 -2.80 9.71
CA LYS A 212 -4.06 -3.74 8.74
C LYS A 212 -4.41 -3.11 7.41
N GLN A 213 -4.09 -3.79 6.30
CA GLN A 213 -4.52 -3.35 4.96
C GLN A 213 -4.11 -1.90 4.63
N CYS A 214 -2.96 -1.47 5.15
CA CYS A 214 -2.38 -0.17 4.84
C CYS A 214 -1.40 -0.29 3.67
N THR A 215 -1.26 0.80 2.91
CA THR A 215 -0.22 0.94 1.88
C THR A 215 0.73 2.04 2.32
N ILE A 216 2.00 1.70 2.57
CA ILE A 216 3.04 2.65 2.97
C ILE A 216 4.12 2.65 1.89
N ARG A 217 4.31 3.77 1.19
CA ARG A 217 5.27 3.84 0.10
C ARG A 217 6.08 5.13 0.11
N GLY A 218 7.31 5.03 -0.40
CA GLY A 218 8.15 6.21 -0.61
C GLY A 218 8.50 6.92 0.69
N ILE A 219 8.77 6.20 1.77
CA ILE A 219 9.24 6.84 3.02
C ILE A 219 10.73 7.16 2.87
N GLY A 220 11.07 8.43 3.04
CA GLY A 220 12.33 9.00 2.58
C GLY A 220 13.56 8.66 3.42
N GLU A 221 13.47 8.78 4.75
CA GLU A 221 14.64 8.64 5.63
C GLU A 221 14.73 7.28 6.32
N LYS A 222 13.71 6.83 7.05
CA LYS A 222 13.78 5.64 7.92
C LYS A 222 12.78 4.56 7.50
N ASN A 223 11.77 4.23 8.31
CA ASN A 223 11.07 2.95 8.20
C ASN A 223 9.63 3.09 7.69
N GLY A 224 9.07 2.01 7.15
CA GLY A 224 7.63 1.95 6.86
C GLY A 224 6.80 1.98 8.15
N ILE A 225 6.91 0.91 8.95
CA ILE A 225 6.22 0.75 10.23
C ILE A 225 7.25 0.52 11.34
N VAL A 226 7.09 1.18 12.48
CA VAL A 226 7.91 1.01 13.68
C VAL A 226 7.02 0.75 14.88
N VAL A 227 7.35 -0.27 15.67
CA VAL A 227 6.78 -0.48 17.01
C VAL A 227 7.91 -0.56 18.05
N GLN A 228 7.72 0.06 19.21
CA GLN A 228 8.67 0.01 20.33
C GLN A 228 7.96 -0.10 21.67
N GLU A 229 8.47 -0.93 22.57
CA GLU A 229 7.88 -1.13 23.90
C GLU A 229 6.38 -1.46 23.83
N CYS A 230 5.96 -2.21 22.81
CA CYS A 230 4.56 -2.56 22.60
C CYS A 230 4.24 -4.00 23.03
N ASP A 231 3.00 -4.23 23.45
CA ASP A 231 2.45 -5.54 23.80
C ASP A 231 1.22 -5.84 22.91
N GLN A 232 1.02 -7.09 22.51
CA GLN A 232 -0.10 -7.52 21.67
C GLN A 232 -0.21 -6.72 20.36
N VAL A 233 0.79 -6.84 19.51
CA VAL A 233 0.87 -6.11 18.23
C VAL A 233 0.53 -7.06 17.08
N THR A 234 -0.37 -6.65 16.18
CA THR A 234 -0.62 -7.33 14.91
C THR A 234 -0.41 -6.35 13.75
N ILE A 235 0.47 -6.72 12.82
CA ILE A 235 0.73 -5.99 11.58
C ILE A 235 0.39 -6.95 10.44
N GLU A 236 -0.76 -6.78 9.79
CA GLU A 236 -1.25 -7.75 8.81
C GLU A 236 -1.72 -7.18 7.46
N MET A 237 -1.47 -7.91 6.39
CA MET A 237 -1.94 -7.58 5.03
C MET A 237 -1.58 -6.15 4.57
N ASN A 238 -0.45 -5.61 5.03
CA ASN A 238 0.03 -4.30 4.59
C ASN A 238 0.95 -4.42 3.38
N THR A 239 0.98 -3.39 2.54
CA THR A 239 1.99 -3.24 1.48
C THR A 239 2.96 -2.14 1.88
N VAL A 240 4.26 -2.45 1.95
CA VAL A 240 5.33 -1.50 2.26
C VAL A 240 6.33 -1.47 1.11
N SER A 241 6.56 -0.32 0.49
CA SER A 241 7.51 -0.20 -0.64
C SER A 241 8.41 1.03 -0.58
N ASP A 242 9.61 0.90 -1.14
CA ASP A 242 10.53 2.01 -1.44
C ASP A 242 10.86 2.89 -0.21
N VAL A 243 11.22 2.23 0.90
CA VAL A 243 11.50 2.88 2.18
C VAL A 243 13.00 3.08 2.44
N GLY A 244 13.36 4.15 3.15
CA GLY A 244 14.75 4.55 3.37
C GLY A 244 15.62 3.54 4.14
N ARG A 245 15.04 2.78 5.08
CA ARG A 245 15.74 1.89 6.03
C ARG A 245 15.12 0.49 6.12
N SER A 246 14.12 0.26 6.98
CA SER A 246 13.45 -1.04 7.15
C SER A 246 11.99 -0.97 6.72
N GLY A 247 11.43 -2.05 6.20
CA GLY A 247 9.99 -2.13 5.94
C GLY A 247 9.20 -2.05 7.25
N ILE A 248 9.43 -3.03 8.12
CA ILE A 248 8.83 -3.14 9.46
C ILE A 248 9.97 -3.27 10.48
N LEU A 249 10.00 -2.39 11.47
CA LEU A 249 10.98 -2.38 12.56
C LEU A 249 10.26 -2.64 13.90
N VAL A 250 10.60 -3.75 14.55
CA VAL A 250 10.19 -4.09 15.92
C VAL A 250 11.34 -3.74 16.86
N TYR A 251 11.32 -2.53 17.39
CA TYR A 251 12.44 -1.95 18.12
C TYR A 251 12.26 -2.05 19.63
N PHE A 252 13.06 -2.87 20.32
CA PHE A 252 13.23 -2.92 21.78
C PHE A 252 11.96 -3.22 22.64
N ARG A 253 12.06 -4.18 23.57
CA ARG A 253 11.04 -4.45 24.60
C ARG A 253 9.61 -4.71 24.09
N ASN A 254 9.46 -5.27 22.90
CA ASN A 254 8.13 -5.65 22.41
C ASN A 254 7.77 -7.07 22.87
N THR A 255 6.48 -7.32 23.11
CA THR A 255 5.95 -8.64 23.49
C THR A 255 4.77 -9.02 22.61
N ALA A 256 4.63 -10.31 22.26
CA ALA A 256 3.51 -10.85 21.50
C ALA A 256 3.23 -10.08 20.18
N VAL A 257 4.22 -10.03 19.28
CA VAL A 257 4.08 -9.36 17.97
C VAL A 257 3.83 -10.39 16.87
N LEU A 258 2.77 -10.18 16.10
CA LEU A 258 2.42 -10.93 14.90
C LEU A 258 2.59 -10.04 13.66
N VAL A 259 3.50 -10.41 12.76
CA VAL A 259 3.66 -9.79 11.44
C VAL A 259 3.22 -10.81 10.39
N LYS A 260 2.03 -10.60 9.80
CA LYS A 260 1.34 -11.61 9.00
C LYS A 260 0.95 -11.12 7.61
N GLU A 261 1.21 -11.90 6.56
CA GLU A 261 0.67 -11.65 5.20
C GLU A 261 1.01 -10.25 4.62
N ASN A 262 2.09 -9.62 5.07
CA ASN A 262 2.52 -8.33 4.53
C ASN A 262 3.35 -8.52 3.26
N THR A 263 3.24 -7.58 2.32
CA THR A 263 4.11 -7.48 1.14
C THR A 263 5.10 -6.35 1.34
N ILE A 264 6.41 -6.65 1.35
CA ILE A 264 7.47 -5.65 1.57
C ILE A 264 8.41 -5.67 0.38
N THR A 265 8.62 -4.51 -0.23
CA THR A 265 9.48 -4.36 -1.40
C THR A 265 10.47 -3.21 -1.24
N ASN A 266 11.68 -3.36 -1.78
CA ASN A 266 12.66 -2.27 -1.89
C ASN A 266 12.87 -1.46 -0.59
N TRP A 267 13.39 -2.08 0.47
CA TRP A 267 13.83 -1.36 1.68
C TRP A 267 15.27 -0.85 1.53
N LEU A 268 15.84 -0.19 2.55
CA LEU A 268 17.22 0.30 2.52
C LEU A 268 17.56 1.16 1.28
N GLN A 269 16.65 2.04 0.86
CA GLN A 269 16.80 2.85 -0.35
C GLN A 269 17.60 4.16 -0.15
N ARG A 270 17.97 4.51 1.10
CA ARG A 270 18.62 5.80 1.40
C ARG A 270 19.44 5.83 2.69
N TYR A 271 18.85 5.43 3.81
CA TYR A 271 19.48 5.51 5.15
C TYR A 271 20.79 4.73 5.22
N GLY A 272 20.91 3.67 4.42
CA GLY A 272 22.12 2.87 4.28
C GLY A 272 23.37 3.73 4.08
N ALA A 273 23.33 4.68 3.14
CA ALA A 273 24.43 5.59 2.83
C ALA A 273 24.73 6.57 3.96
N LEU A 274 23.69 7.22 4.50
CA LEU A 274 23.80 8.19 5.59
C LEU A 274 24.45 7.56 6.83
N HIS A 275 23.93 6.41 7.27
CA HIS A 275 24.39 5.73 8.47
C HIS A 275 25.80 5.16 8.31
N TYR A 276 26.12 4.60 7.15
CA TYR A 276 27.45 4.03 6.88
C TYR A 276 28.54 5.11 6.87
N VAL A 277 28.34 6.23 6.16
CA VAL A 277 29.33 7.33 6.13
C VAL A 277 29.53 7.94 7.52
N MET A 278 28.46 8.14 8.29
CA MET A 278 28.52 8.68 9.65
C MET A 278 29.35 7.78 10.59
N THR A 279 29.05 6.48 10.62
CA THR A 279 29.78 5.52 11.47
C THR A 279 31.23 5.37 11.05
N TYR A 280 31.52 5.39 9.73
CA TYR A 280 32.89 5.32 9.22
C TYR A 280 33.72 6.56 9.61
N ARG A 281 33.16 7.76 9.52
CA ARG A 281 33.87 8.98 9.97
C ARG A 281 34.12 8.98 11.47
N ALA A 282 33.13 8.58 12.27
CA ALA A 282 33.29 8.46 13.72
C ALA A 282 34.40 7.46 14.10
N TYR A 283 34.60 6.40 13.30
CA TYR A 283 35.74 5.49 13.44
C TYR A 283 37.08 6.16 13.09
N MET A 284 37.14 6.96 12.01
CA MET A 284 38.37 7.64 11.57
C MET A 284 38.82 8.77 12.52
N GLU A 285 37.85 9.43 13.19
CA GLU A 285 38.07 10.55 14.11
C GLU A 285 38.36 10.10 15.56
N ALA A 286 38.19 8.82 15.89
CA ALA A 286 38.51 8.30 17.21
C ALA A 286 40.02 8.36 17.48
N GLU A 287 40.43 8.94 18.62
CA GLU A 287 41.84 9.12 19.02
C GLU A 287 42.61 7.79 19.11
N SER A 288 41.91 6.71 19.47
CA SER A 288 42.39 5.35 19.34
C SER A 288 41.57 4.64 18.24
N ARG A 289 42.24 4.11 17.23
CA ARG A 289 41.64 3.25 16.20
C ARG A 289 41.55 1.78 16.65
N LEU A 290 42.00 1.51 17.88
CA LEU A 290 42.21 0.17 18.46
C LEU A 290 41.00 -0.33 19.26
N ASP A 291 40.11 0.56 19.68
CA ASP A 291 38.98 0.35 20.59
C ASP A 291 37.61 0.51 19.90
N ARG A 292 37.57 0.97 18.65
CA ARG A 292 36.36 0.89 17.80
C ARG A 292 36.58 -0.09 16.67
N ASN A 293 35.63 -1.00 16.49
CA ASN A 293 35.61 -1.83 15.29
C ASN A 293 35.29 -0.97 14.07
N LYS A 294 36.04 -1.19 12.98
CA LYS A 294 35.73 -0.61 11.68
C LYS A 294 34.29 -1.04 11.31
N PRO A 295 33.42 -0.14 10.84
CA PRO A 295 32.08 -0.53 10.45
C PRO A 295 32.12 -1.44 9.19
N ASP A 296 31.62 -2.66 9.34
CA ASP A 296 31.67 -3.70 8.30
C ASP A 296 30.71 -3.41 7.14
N SER A 297 29.41 -3.29 7.43
CA SER A 297 28.35 -2.95 6.46
C SER A 297 27.05 -2.54 7.17
N ASN A 298 26.13 -1.87 6.46
CA ASN A 298 24.76 -1.68 6.92
C ASN A 298 23.82 -2.73 6.30
N SER A 299 23.04 -3.40 7.15
CA SER A 299 22.18 -4.53 6.80
C SER A 299 20.85 -4.49 7.55
N ASP A 300 20.25 -3.30 7.63
CA ASP A 300 18.84 -3.19 8.04
C ASP A 300 17.96 -4.00 7.06
N SER A 301 16.86 -4.57 7.54
CA SER A 301 16.13 -5.66 6.88
C SER A 301 14.70 -5.30 6.51
N ALA A 302 14.04 -6.11 5.67
CA ALA A 302 12.63 -5.90 5.33
C ALA A 302 11.75 -5.98 6.58
N ILE A 303 11.95 -7.03 7.38
CA ILE A 303 11.42 -7.17 8.74
C ILE A 303 12.60 -7.22 9.70
N TYR A 304 12.67 -6.30 10.64
CA TYR A 304 13.78 -6.19 11.58
C TYR A 304 13.27 -6.11 13.02
N ALA A 305 13.42 -7.19 13.79
CA ALA A 305 13.38 -7.11 15.24
C ALA A 305 14.76 -6.69 15.74
N TYR A 306 14.85 -5.51 16.37
CA TYR A 306 16.10 -4.92 16.82
C TYR A 306 16.02 -4.45 18.26
N GLY A 307 17.08 -4.70 19.04
CA GLY A 307 17.19 -4.25 20.42
C GLY A 307 16.85 -5.35 21.44
N PRO A 308 17.36 -5.25 22.67
CA PRO A 308 17.19 -6.27 23.70
C PRO A 308 15.73 -6.39 24.18
N MET A 309 15.41 -7.53 24.81
CA MET A 309 14.14 -7.82 25.50
C MET A 309 12.90 -7.87 24.60
N ASN A 310 13.05 -8.18 23.30
CA ASN A 310 11.90 -8.55 22.49
C ASN A 310 11.49 -10.01 22.80
N GLU A 311 10.21 -10.31 22.98
CA GLU A 311 9.74 -11.66 23.33
C GLU A 311 8.45 -12.08 22.58
N GLY A 312 8.40 -13.32 22.09
CA GLY A 312 7.19 -13.89 21.51
C GLY A 312 6.82 -13.24 20.18
N MET A 313 7.67 -13.41 19.17
CA MET A 313 7.49 -12.85 17.83
C MET A 313 7.01 -13.93 16.85
N THR A 314 6.06 -13.61 15.98
CA THR A 314 5.66 -14.50 14.87
C THR A 314 5.65 -13.72 13.57
N PHE A 315 6.45 -14.16 12.60
CA PHE A 315 6.49 -13.62 11.25
C PHE A 315 5.98 -14.70 10.29
N THR A 316 4.81 -14.51 9.70
CA THR A 316 4.17 -15.56 8.89
C THR A 316 3.45 -15.11 7.63
N GLY A 317 3.52 -15.88 6.55
CA GLY A 317 2.81 -15.58 5.30
C GLY A 317 3.30 -14.32 4.58
N ASN A 318 4.39 -13.68 5.02
CA ASN A 318 4.85 -12.43 4.42
C ASN A 318 5.56 -12.69 3.09
N THR A 319 5.40 -11.75 2.15
CA THR A 319 6.09 -11.74 0.86
C THR A 319 7.11 -10.60 0.86
N ILE A 320 8.40 -10.93 0.84
CA ILE A 320 9.52 -9.97 0.88
C ILE A 320 10.25 -10.04 -0.45
N ILE A 321 10.37 -8.92 -1.15
CA ILE A 321 10.95 -8.89 -2.50
C ILE A 321 11.95 -7.73 -2.64
N ALA A 322 13.19 -8.07 -2.93
CA ALA A 322 14.19 -7.14 -3.45
C ALA A 322 14.61 -7.64 -4.85
N ARG A 323 13.94 -7.14 -5.90
CA ARG A 323 14.27 -7.43 -7.30
C ARG A 323 14.77 -6.16 -7.98
N THR A 324 15.97 -5.75 -7.62
CA THR A 324 16.61 -4.58 -8.25
C THR A 324 17.63 -5.11 -9.25
N GLN A 325 17.37 -4.95 -10.55
CA GLN A 325 18.38 -5.26 -11.58
C GLN A 325 19.66 -4.41 -11.40
N ALA A 326 19.57 -3.30 -10.65
CA ALA A 326 20.67 -2.45 -10.24
C ALA A 326 21.11 -2.73 -8.79
N ALA A 327 22.37 -2.38 -8.48
CA ALA A 327 22.88 -2.32 -7.11
C ALA A 327 21.99 -1.46 -6.20
N ASN A 328 22.01 -1.73 -4.90
CA ASN A 328 21.40 -0.91 -3.87
C ASN A 328 21.81 0.55 -4.10
N PRO A 329 20.84 1.48 -4.18
CA PRO A 329 21.12 2.88 -4.51
C PRO A 329 22.08 3.54 -3.52
N CYS A 330 22.14 3.08 -2.27
CA CYS A 330 23.09 3.58 -1.28
C CYS A 330 24.55 3.26 -1.63
N ASN A 331 24.85 2.11 -2.24
CA ASN A 331 26.22 1.73 -2.56
C ASN A 331 26.84 2.64 -3.63
N ALA A 332 26.06 3.03 -4.64
CA ALA A 332 26.50 4.02 -5.64
C ALA A 332 26.77 5.39 -5.01
N GLN A 333 25.92 5.83 -4.07
CA GLN A 333 26.09 7.12 -3.37
C GLN A 333 27.37 7.16 -2.54
N ILE A 334 27.55 6.13 -1.71
CA ILE A 334 28.74 5.87 -0.92
C ILE A 334 29.96 5.92 -1.84
N GLN A 335 30.02 5.10 -2.90
CA GLN A 335 31.20 5.04 -3.78
C GLN A 335 31.56 6.40 -4.39
N ARG A 336 30.57 7.19 -4.84
CA ARG A 336 30.79 8.57 -5.33
C ARG A 336 31.31 9.50 -4.25
N PHE A 337 30.83 9.39 -3.01
CA PHE A 337 31.31 10.16 -1.87
C PHE A 337 32.80 9.89 -1.60
N TRP A 338 33.22 8.63 -1.49
CA TRP A 338 34.64 8.30 -1.25
C TRP A 338 35.55 8.67 -2.43
N ASN A 339 35.07 8.55 -3.67
CA ASN A 339 35.81 8.98 -4.85
C ASN A 339 36.07 10.49 -4.88
N ALA A 340 35.15 11.30 -4.36
CA ALA A 340 35.26 12.76 -4.35
C ALA A 340 36.09 13.30 -3.16
N GLU A 341 36.08 12.61 -2.01
CA GLU A 341 36.62 13.14 -0.74
C GLU A 341 38.06 12.71 -0.39
N LEU A 342 38.51 11.53 -0.82
CA LEU A 342 39.75 10.93 -0.32
C LEU A 342 40.62 10.40 -1.47
N ALA A 343 41.36 11.30 -2.13
CA ALA A 343 42.33 10.91 -3.16
C ALA A 343 43.67 10.39 -2.58
N ALA A 344 43.96 10.59 -1.29
CA ALA A 344 45.26 10.26 -0.68
C ALA A 344 45.23 9.05 0.29
N ASP A 345 44.12 8.79 1.01
CA ASP A 345 43.97 7.67 1.97
C ASP A 345 42.64 6.95 1.74
N LYS A 346 42.47 6.31 0.58
CA LYS A 346 41.28 5.49 0.31
C LYS A 346 41.22 4.33 1.31
N PRO A 347 40.10 4.13 2.02
CA PRO A 347 39.90 2.89 2.79
C PRO A 347 40.11 1.68 1.89
N VAL A 348 40.53 0.54 2.45
CA VAL A 348 40.23 -0.75 1.82
C VAL A 348 38.71 -0.94 1.93
N LEU A 349 38.01 -0.72 0.82
CA LEU A 349 36.55 -0.70 0.74
C LEU A 349 36.00 -2.15 0.71
N PRO A 350 34.97 -2.48 1.51
CA PRO A 350 34.33 -3.79 1.44
C PRO A 350 33.61 -3.97 0.08
N ALA A 351 33.33 -5.23 -0.30
CA ALA A 351 32.69 -5.55 -1.58
C ALA A 351 31.30 -4.93 -1.75
N ALA A 352 30.56 -4.72 -0.64
CA ALA A 352 29.33 -3.96 -0.58
C ALA A 352 29.23 -3.27 0.79
N TYR A 353 28.73 -2.03 0.80
CA TYR A 353 28.64 -1.20 2.02
C TYR A 353 27.27 -1.31 2.68
N THR A 354 26.25 -1.50 1.87
CA THR A 354 24.86 -1.72 2.24
C THR A 354 24.39 -3.01 1.58
N GLN A 355 23.68 -3.85 2.32
CA GLN A 355 23.27 -5.18 1.85
C GLN A 355 21.85 -5.50 2.28
N TYR A 356 21.14 -6.24 1.42
CA TYR A 356 19.75 -6.64 1.65
C TYR A 356 19.67 -7.89 2.51
N ALA A 357 19.07 -7.77 3.69
CA ALA A 357 18.63 -8.92 4.49
C ALA A 357 17.10 -8.99 4.53
N GLY A 358 16.54 -10.19 4.38
CA GLY A 358 15.09 -10.39 4.39
C GLY A 358 14.49 -10.16 5.78
N ILE A 359 14.77 -11.07 6.70
CA ILE A 359 14.27 -11.05 8.08
C ILE A 359 15.46 -11.03 9.04
N ARG A 360 15.47 -10.10 10.00
CA ARG A 360 16.50 -10.03 11.02
C ARG A 360 15.91 -10.02 12.42
N ILE A 361 16.45 -10.89 13.27
CA ILE A 361 16.00 -11.16 14.63
C ILE A 361 17.16 -10.88 15.57
N ALA A 362 17.20 -9.66 16.10
CA ALA A 362 18.29 -9.18 16.92
C ALA A 362 17.80 -8.77 18.31
N GLY A 363 18.23 -9.49 19.34
CA GLY A 363 17.82 -9.22 20.73
C GLY A 363 16.47 -9.80 21.14
N THR A 364 16.00 -10.83 20.42
CA THR A 364 14.68 -11.45 20.62
C THR A 364 14.79 -12.83 21.27
N TYR A 365 13.95 -13.11 22.27
CA TYR A 365 13.68 -14.42 22.84
C TYR A 365 12.37 -14.97 22.27
N ALA A 366 12.32 -16.24 21.87
CA ALA A 366 11.12 -16.88 21.32
C ALA A 366 10.58 -16.20 20.05
N ALA A 367 10.98 -16.69 18.87
CA ALA A 367 10.45 -16.20 17.60
C ALA A 367 10.15 -17.33 16.62
N THR A 368 9.05 -17.21 15.89
CA THR A 368 8.67 -18.13 14.80
C THR A 368 8.67 -17.39 13.47
N VAL A 369 9.44 -17.87 12.51
CA VAL A 369 9.46 -17.42 11.11
C VAL A 369 8.89 -18.56 10.27
N THR A 370 7.66 -18.45 9.79
CA THR A 370 7.01 -19.57 9.09
C THR A 370 6.16 -19.18 7.90
N GLN A 371 6.15 -19.98 6.84
CA GLN A 371 5.33 -19.75 5.64
C GLN A 371 5.61 -18.41 4.93
N ASN A 372 6.78 -17.81 5.12
CA ASN A 372 7.16 -16.58 4.42
C ASN A 372 7.78 -16.92 3.05
N ARG A 373 7.60 -16.02 2.09
CA ARG A 373 8.31 -16.04 0.81
C ARG A 373 9.28 -14.86 0.75
N VAL A 374 10.58 -15.13 0.69
CA VAL A 374 11.61 -14.08 0.58
C VAL A 374 12.36 -14.24 -0.72
N GLU A 375 12.42 -13.17 -1.49
CA GLU A 375 13.07 -13.14 -2.79
C GLU A 375 14.11 -12.01 -2.84
N LEU A 376 15.38 -12.37 -2.96
CA LEU A 376 16.50 -11.42 -2.97
C LEU A 376 17.26 -11.51 -4.29
N GLU A 377 16.67 -11.03 -5.38
CA GLU A 377 17.32 -10.93 -6.69
C GLU A 377 18.13 -9.63 -6.79
N THR A 378 19.34 -9.66 -6.23
CA THR A 378 20.24 -8.51 -6.17
C THR A 378 21.70 -8.97 -6.05
N PRO A 379 22.69 -8.21 -6.56
CA PRO A 379 24.11 -8.49 -6.33
C PRO A 379 24.52 -8.41 -4.85
N GLU A 380 23.71 -7.77 -4.00
CA GLU A 380 24.12 -7.34 -2.65
C GLU A 380 23.22 -7.97 -1.58
N ALA A 381 22.78 -9.21 -1.81
CA ALA A 381 22.01 -9.95 -0.81
C ALA A 381 22.93 -10.40 0.33
N LEU A 382 22.59 -10.06 1.57
CA LEU A 382 23.29 -10.55 2.75
C LEU A 382 22.83 -11.96 3.10
N ALA A 383 21.56 -12.08 3.49
CA ALA A 383 20.96 -13.32 3.96
C ALA A 383 19.44 -13.25 3.93
N PHE A 384 18.78 -14.41 3.85
CA PHE A 384 17.33 -14.47 4.04
C PHE A 384 16.96 -14.22 5.50
N VAL A 385 17.70 -14.84 6.42
CA VAL A 385 17.49 -14.70 7.87
C VAL A 385 18.80 -14.42 8.59
N VAL A 386 18.79 -13.41 9.46
CA VAL A 386 19.91 -13.06 10.35
C VAL A 386 19.43 -13.10 11.80
N ILE A 387 20.08 -13.88 12.65
CA ILE A 387 19.81 -13.94 14.10
C ILE A 387 21.01 -13.39 14.85
N SER A 388 20.77 -12.54 15.86
CA SER A 388 21.84 -12.08 16.74
C SER A 388 21.39 -11.76 18.17
N ALA A 389 22.23 -11.99 19.18
CA ALA A 389 22.00 -11.34 20.48
C ALA A 389 22.25 -9.83 20.41
N LYS A 390 21.69 -9.09 21.37
CA LYS A 390 21.96 -7.67 21.58
C LYS A 390 22.39 -7.40 23.01
N GLN A 391 23.48 -6.65 23.13
CA GLN A 391 24.02 -6.17 24.39
C GLN A 391 23.12 -5.07 24.97
N LEU A 392 22.97 -5.07 26.29
CA LEU A 392 22.40 -4.00 27.08
C LEU A 392 23.39 -3.66 28.21
N LEU A 393 23.81 -2.39 28.26
CA LEU A 393 24.67 -1.86 29.31
C LEU A 393 23.79 -1.31 30.44
N PHE A 394 23.90 -1.90 31.62
CA PHE A 394 23.26 -1.43 32.84
C PHE A 394 24.26 -0.66 33.69
N LYS A 395 23.78 0.37 34.39
CA LYS A 395 24.45 0.89 35.58
C LYS A 395 23.68 0.47 36.82
N ARG A 396 24.35 -0.17 37.77
CA ARG A 396 23.79 -0.43 39.11
C ARG A 396 23.66 0.88 39.90
N LYS A 397 22.94 0.84 41.02
CA LYS A 397 22.79 1.98 41.94
C LYS A 397 24.12 2.50 42.52
N ASP A 398 25.17 1.67 42.51
CA ASP A 398 26.54 2.00 42.92
C ASP A 398 27.41 2.52 41.77
N ASN A 399 26.82 2.78 40.60
CA ASN A 399 27.49 3.27 39.38
C ASN A 399 28.40 2.22 38.69
N GLU A 400 28.37 0.97 39.12
CA GLU A 400 29.05 -0.15 38.46
C GLU A 400 28.30 -0.53 37.17
N SER A 401 29.05 -0.72 36.07
CA SER A 401 28.46 -1.10 34.78
C SER A 401 28.36 -2.63 34.66
N ILE A 402 27.15 -3.17 34.55
CA ILE A 402 26.92 -4.58 34.21
C ILE A 402 26.52 -4.67 32.74
N THR A 403 27.16 -5.57 32.00
CA THR A 403 26.80 -5.90 30.63
C THR A 403 25.94 -7.16 30.63
N SER A 404 24.74 -7.14 30.04
CA SER A 404 23.99 -8.38 29.77
C SER A 404 23.62 -8.48 28.29
N PHE A 405 23.61 -9.71 27.77
CA PHE A 405 23.18 -10.00 26.41
C PHE A 405 21.77 -10.60 26.41
N TYR A 406 20.96 -10.18 25.45
CA TYR A 406 19.59 -10.64 25.29
C TYR A 406 19.38 -11.24 23.90
N GLY A 407 18.60 -12.33 23.84
CA GLY A 407 18.03 -12.89 22.62
C GLY A 407 18.91 -13.85 21.83
N GLY A 408 18.37 -14.38 20.73
CA GLY A 408 19.00 -15.41 19.90
C GLY A 408 18.62 -16.85 20.29
N HIS A 409 17.63 -17.05 21.15
CA HIS A 409 17.26 -18.37 21.70
C HIS A 409 15.78 -18.67 21.44
N ASN A 410 15.42 -19.96 21.37
CA ASN A 410 14.07 -20.45 21.06
C ASN A 410 13.55 -19.88 19.73
N ILE A 411 14.33 -20.01 18.65
CA ILE A 411 13.98 -19.45 17.34
C ILE A 411 13.63 -20.59 16.38
N GLN A 412 12.43 -20.54 15.79
CA GLN A 412 11.96 -21.52 14.83
C GLN A 412 11.85 -20.88 13.45
N ILE A 413 12.52 -21.46 12.45
CA ILE A 413 12.47 -21.06 11.05
C ILE A 413 11.95 -22.26 10.28
N GLN A 414 10.67 -22.24 9.89
CA GLN A 414 10.03 -23.42 9.32
C GLN A 414 9.13 -23.13 8.11
N HIS A 415 9.04 -24.06 7.16
CA HIS A 415 8.10 -23.94 6.03
C HIS A 415 8.21 -22.66 5.20
N ASN A 416 9.36 -21.99 5.20
CA ASN A 416 9.56 -20.78 4.40
C ASN A 416 10.07 -21.12 3.00
N GLN A 417 9.85 -20.21 2.06
CA GLN A 417 10.34 -20.27 0.70
C GLN A 417 11.32 -19.13 0.47
N PHE A 418 12.60 -19.48 0.35
CA PHE A 418 13.70 -18.55 0.21
C PHE A 418 14.31 -18.66 -1.18
N TYR A 419 14.23 -17.59 -1.96
CA TYR A 419 14.68 -17.56 -3.34
C TYR A 419 15.67 -16.43 -3.59
N GLN A 420 16.77 -16.78 -4.25
CA GLN A 420 17.66 -15.85 -4.90
C GLN A 420 17.82 -16.37 -6.32
N TYR A 421 17.30 -15.61 -7.27
CA TYR A 421 17.29 -15.97 -8.67
C TYR A 421 18.40 -15.25 -9.43
N GLN A 422 18.80 -15.83 -10.55
CA GLN A 422 19.67 -15.19 -11.53
C GLN A 422 18.95 -15.10 -12.88
N THR A 423 18.23 -14.01 -13.11
CA THR A 423 17.65 -13.72 -14.44
C THR A 423 18.76 -13.47 -15.48
N ALA A 424 18.52 -13.89 -16.73
CA ALA A 424 19.46 -13.69 -17.83
C ALA A 424 19.92 -12.21 -17.94
N GLY A 425 21.21 -11.96 -17.72
CA GLY A 425 21.80 -10.62 -17.73
C GLY A 425 21.99 -9.97 -16.36
N SER A 426 21.54 -10.59 -15.25
CA SER A 426 21.78 -10.09 -13.89
C SER A 426 23.00 -10.74 -13.21
N THR A 427 23.67 -9.99 -12.34
CA THR A 427 24.77 -10.46 -11.49
C THR A 427 24.28 -10.64 -10.05
N SER A 428 23.34 -11.55 -9.80
CA SER A 428 22.85 -11.79 -8.44
C SER A 428 23.87 -12.58 -7.61
N SER A 429 24.10 -12.17 -6.37
CA SER A 429 24.98 -12.88 -5.42
C SER A 429 24.44 -12.79 -4.00
N MET A 430 24.80 -13.74 -3.14
CA MET A 430 24.40 -13.76 -1.74
C MET A 430 25.60 -13.98 -0.85
N VAL A 431 25.69 -13.36 0.33
CA VAL A 431 26.77 -13.67 1.28
C VAL A 431 26.57 -15.07 1.83
N THR A 432 25.45 -15.32 2.51
CA THR A 432 25.04 -16.66 2.98
C THR A 432 23.54 -16.68 3.23
N PRO A 433 22.82 -17.79 3.01
CA PRO A 433 21.37 -17.86 3.25
C PRO A 433 20.95 -17.55 4.70
N ILE A 434 21.70 -18.04 5.69
CA ILE A 434 21.43 -17.82 7.12
C ILE A 434 22.70 -17.33 7.83
N ARG A 435 22.53 -16.34 8.72
CA ARG A 435 23.60 -15.85 9.62
C ARG A 435 23.17 -15.87 11.08
N LEU A 436 24.04 -16.38 11.94
CA LEU A 436 23.86 -16.47 13.39
C LEU A 436 25.03 -15.77 14.08
N PHE A 437 24.75 -14.80 14.95
CA PHE A 437 25.78 -14.02 15.66
C PHE A 437 25.50 -14.01 17.18
N ASN A 438 26.47 -14.40 17.99
CA ASN A 438 26.39 -14.29 19.46
C ASN A 438 25.08 -14.91 20.01
N ILE A 439 24.89 -16.20 19.80
CA ILE A 439 23.68 -16.94 20.21
C ILE A 439 23.81 -17.32 21.70
N LEU A 440 23.48 -16.38 22.61
CA LEU A 440 23.74 -16.47 24.06
C LEU A 440 22.48 -16.69 24.91
N PRO A 441 22.46 -17.67 25.85
CA PRO A 441 21.27 -18.01 26.62
C PRO A 441 20.81 -16.87 27.53
N PRO A 442 19.51 -16.83 27.88
CA PRO A 442 18.98 -15.79 28.76
C PRO A 442 19.65 -15.87 30.15
N ASN A 443 20.13 -14.72 30.65
CA ASN A 443 20.74 -14.51 31.97
C ASN A 443 22.03 -15.32 32.24
N TYR A 444 23.14 -14.85 31.69
CA TYR A 444 24.48 -15.42 31.88
C TYR A 444 25.05 -15.27 33.31
N ASP A 445 24.35 -14.61 34.24
CA ASP A 445 24.87 -14.32 35.59
C ASP A 445 24.96 -15.56 36.50
N THR A 446 24.33 -16.69 36.17
CA THR A 446 24.49 -17.96 36.93
C THR A 446 24.46 -19.18 36.02
N ILE A 447 25.62 -19.83 35.84
CA ILE A 447 25.82 -21.10 35.10
C ILE A 447 25.04 -22.28 35.72
N GLU A 448 24.58 -22.17 36.97
CA GLU A 448 24.10 -23.31 37.76
C GLU A 448 22.64 -23.78 37.49
N ASN A 449 21.87 -23.11 36.63
CA ASN A 449 20.44 -23.42 36.43
C ASN A 449 20.05 -23.80 34.98
N TRP A 450 20.97 -24.38 34.20
CA TRP A 450 20.64 -24.86 32.86
C TRP A 450 19.80 -26.13 32.91
N ALA A 451 18.55 -26.05 32.42
CA ALA A 451 17.76 -27.22 32.13
C ALA A 451 18.24 -27.84 30.81
N GLU A 452 18.45 -29.16 30.78
CA GLU A 452 18.85 -29.92 29.59
C GLU A 452 17.83 -29.81 28.42
N ASP A 453 16.64 -29.25 28.68
CA ASP A 453 15.50 -29.18 27.75
C ASP A 453 15.23 -27.78 27.13
N MET A 454 16.14 -26.81 27.25
CA MET A 454 15.88 -25.46 26.71
C MET A 454 15.86 -25.45 25.16
N PRO A 455 14.77 -24.97 24.50
CA PRO A 455 14.66 -24.98 23.05
C PRO A 455 15.66 -24.01 22.40
N GLY A 456 16.44 -24.55 21.45
CA GLY A 456 17.47 -23.83 20.71
C GLY A 456 16.97 -23.13 19.44
N ILE A 457 17.77 -23.17 18.38
CA ILE A 457 17.40 -22.69 17.04
C ILE A 457 17.02 -23.89 16.18
N LEU A 458 15.81 -23.88 15.62
CA LEU A 458 15.30 -24.90 14.69
C LEU A 458 15.16 -24.30 13.29
N ILE A 459 15.80 -24.92 12.30
CA ILE A 459 15.67 -24.59 10.88
C ILE A 459 15.14 -25.83 10.17
N ASP A 460 13.83 -25.92 9.95
CA ASP A 460 13.18 -27.15 9.51
C ASP A 460 12.21 -26.96 8.34
N GLN A 461 12.22 -27.85 7.35
CA GLN A 461 11.23 -27.85 6.25
C GLN A 461 11.16 -26.56 5.42
N ASN A 462 12.26 -25.81 5.30
CA ASN A 462 12.32 -24.64 4.43
C ASN A 462 12.79 -25.04 3.02
N THR A 463 12.46 -24.23 2.03
CA THR A 463 13.02 -24.31 0.67
C THR A 463 14.02 -23.18 0.48
N PHE A 464 15.26 -23.51 0.15
CA PHE A 464 16.30 -22.57 -0.25
C PHE A 464 16.64 -22.79 -1.72
N SER A 465 16.49 -21.77 -2.54
CA SER A 465 16.89 -21.77 -3.94
C SER A 465 17.81 -20.58 -4.18
N VAL A 466 19.09 -20.83 -4.44
CA VAL A 466 20.12 -19.79 -4.60
C VAL A 466 20.86 -20.05 -5.92
N GLU A 467 20.40 -19.42 -6.99
CA GLU A 467 20.92 -19.60 -8.34
C GLU A 467 22.22 -18.82 -8.59
N GLY A 468 22.39 -17.68 -7.91
CA GLY A 468 23.59 -16.85 -7.97
C GLY A 468 24.72 -17.36 -7.08
N HIS A 469 25.86 -16.66 -7.10
CA HIS A 469 27.05 -17.10 -6.37
C HIS A 469 26.94 -16.78 -4.86
N ILE A 470 27.24 -17.76 -4.01
CA ILE A 470 27.45 -17.54 -2.57
C ILE A 470 28.87 -17.02 -2.37
N THR A 471 28.98 -15.78 -1.90
CA THR A 471 30.25 -15.02 -1.84
C THR A 471 31.02 -15.18 -0.55
N HIS A 472 30.40 -15.71 0.52
CA HIS A 472 31.11 -16.03 1.75
C HIS A 472 32.26 -17.03 1.46
N ALA A 473 33.41 -16.83 2.10
CA ALA A 473 34.65 -17.54 1.77
C ALA A 473 34.52 -19.07 1.82
N TYR A 474 33.65 -19.57 2.71
CA TYR A 474 33.38 -21.00 2.89
C TYR A 474 32.16 -21.53 2.12
N GLN A 475 31.43 -20.62 1.44
CA GLN A 475 30.23 -20.90 0.63
C GLN A 475 29.18 -21.77 1.35
N THR A 476 28.86 -21.39 2.61
CA THR A 476 28.00 -22.14 3.53
C THR A 476 26.52 -21.77 3.42
N LEU A 477 25.63 -22.67 3.86
CA LEU A 477 24.20 -22.38 4.07
C LEU A 477 23.99 -21.51 5.32
N CYS A 478 24.71 -21.84 6.39
CA CYS A 478 24.60 -21.19 7.68
C CYS A 478 25.98 -20.78 8.18
N GLU A 479 26.13 -19.50 8.51
CA GLU A 479 27.33 -18.91 9.09
C GLU A 479 27.06 -18.63 10.57
N LEU A 480 27.89 -19.17 11.47
CA LEU A 480 27.83 -18.92 12.90
C LEU A 480 29.07 -18.15 13.37
N HIS A 481 28.86 -16.96 13.91
CA HIS A 481 29.87 -16.12 14.53
C HIS A 481 29.65 -16.09 16.04
N LEU A 482 30.70 -16.43 16.78
CA LEU A 482 30.73 -16.31 18.23
C LEU A 482 31.76 -15.23 18.59
N GLY A 483 31.27 -14.15 19.21
CA GLY A 483 31.96 -12.87 19.36
C GLY A 483 33.11 -12.84 20.38
N ASN A 484 33.79 -11.70 20.39
CA ASN A 484 35.14 -11.45 20.93
C ASN A 484 35.13 -10.63 22.26
N GLU A 485 33.98 -10.49 22.92
CA GLU A 485 33.84 -9.52 24.02
C GLU A 485 34.13 -10.15 25.39
N ALA A 486 35.38 -10.00 25.83
CA ALA A 486 35.84 -9.72 27.20
C ALA A 486 35.14 -10.36 28.44
N HIS A 487 34.63 -11.60 28.37
CA HIS A 487 34.00 -12.23 29.53
C HIS A 487 34.63 -13.58 29.90
N ASP A 488 35.04 -13.72 31.17
CA ASP A 488 35.97 -14.70 31.75
C ASP A 488 35.49 -16.16 31.87
N SER A 489 34.43 -16.56 31.16
CA SER A 489 33.90 -17.93 31.22
C SER A 489 33.60 -18.52 29.85
N ASP A 490 33.65 -19.85 29.78
CA ASP A 490 33.41 -20.64 28.57
C ASP A 490 32.07 -20.23 27.93
N THR A 491 32.11 -19.90 26.64
CA THR A 491 30.93 -19.37 25.93
C THR A 491 30.09 -20.53 25.42
N ILE A 492 28.81 -20.51 25.79
CA ILE A 492 27.85 -21.59 25.56
C ILE A 492 26.87 -21.15 24.47
N ALA A 493 26.84 -21.85 23.34
CA ALA A 493 25.88 -21.60 22.26
C ALA A 493 24.61 -22.46 22.43
N SER A 494 23.44 -21.92 22.02
CA SER A 494 22.17 -22.68 21.89
C SER A 494 22.37 -24.02 21.20
N ALA A 495 21.48 -24.98 21.48
CA ALA A 495 21.24 -26.10 20.58
C ALA A 495 20.85 -25.57 19.18
N ILE A 496 21.40 -26.15 18.12
CA ILE A 496 21.05 -25.81 16.74
C ILE A 496 20.65 -27.09 16.02
N THR A 497 19.42 -27.12 15.49
CA THR A 497 18.87 -28.24 14.74
C THR A 497 18.50 -27.78 13.34
N ILE A 498 19.09 -28.39 12.31
CA ILE A 498 18.83 -28.07 10.89
C ILE A 498 18.34 -29.32 10.17
N THR A 499 17.05 -29.40 9.88
CA THR A 499 16.42 -30.64 9.41
C THR A 499 15.49 -30.47 8.23
N ASN A 500 15.34 -31.50 7.41
CA ASN A 500 14.29 -31.61 6.39
C ASN A 500 14.15 -30.42 5.41
N ASN A 501 15.20 -29.61 5.21
CA ASN A 501 15.15 -28.49 4.28
C ASN A 501 15.40 -28.96 2.84
N GLN A 502 14.81 -28.28 1.86
CA GLN A 502 15.08 -28.48 0.43
C GLN A 502 16.05 -27.40 -0.06
N LEU A 503 17.11 -27.80 -0.75
CA LEU A 503 18.18 -26.93 -1.21
C LEU A 503 18.39 -27.08 -2.72
N HIS A 504 18.36 -25.96 -3.44
CA HIS A 504 18.69 -25.81 -4.84
C HIS A 504 19.77 -24.74 -4.94
N ILE A 505 21.04 -25.13 -5.12
CA ILE A 505 22.19 -24.22 -5.10
C ILE A 505 23.15 -24.66 -6.20
N PRO A 506 22.83 -24.39 -7.49
CA PRO A 506 23.60 -24.88 -8.63
C PRO A 506 25.04 -24.32 -8.68
N THR A 507 25.34 -23.24 -7.95
CA THR A 507 26.68 -22.63 -7.91
C THR A 507 27.63 -23.29 -6.92
N TRP A 508 27.17 -24.25 -6.11
CA TRP A 508 28.06 -25.05 -5.26
C TRP A 508 28.96 -25.96 -6.10
N LYS A 509 30.27 -25.64 -6.15
CA LYS A 509 31.29 -26.37 -6.90
C LYS A 509 32.06 -27.35 -6.01
N GLN A 510 32.71 -28.32 -6.67
CA GLN A 510 33.66 -29.23 -6.03
C GLN A 510 34.79 -28.46 -5.33
N GLY A 511 34.89 -28.59 -4.00
CA GLY A 511 35.92 -27.98 -3.16
C GLY A 511 35.41 -26.95 -2.14
N ASN A 512 34.12 -26.59 -2.18
CA ASN A 512 33.45 -25.75 -1.18
C ASN A 512 33.14 -26.59 0.07
N ARG A 513 33.65 -26.18 1.23
CA ARG A 513 33.98 -27.13 2.32
C ARG A 513 32.96 -27.30 3.44
N ALA A 514 31.91 -26.49 3.58
CA ALA A 514 31.02 -26.67 4.75
C ALA A 514 29.57 -26.24 4.54
N PHE A 515 28.62 -27.07 5.01
CA PHE A 515 27.19 -26.72 5.15
C PHE A 515 26.95 -25.74 6.30
N PHE A 516 27.87 -25.75 7.27
CA PHE A 516 27.86 -24.92 8.46
C PHE A 516 29.28 -24.44 8.74
N THR A 517 29.50 -23.13 8.83
CA THR A 517 30.82 -22.57 9.18
C THR A 517 30.76 -21.97 10.57
N LEU A 518 31.72 -22.33 11.42
CA LEU A 518 31.94 -21.74 12.72
C LEU A 518 33.16 -20.81 12.67
N GLN A 519 32.96 -19.52 12.93
CA GLN A 519 34.04 -18.55 13.04
C GLN A 519 34.20 -18.08 14.49
N LYS A 520 35.45 -18.13 14.97
CA LYS A 520 35.89 -17.49 16.22
C LYS A 520 36.61 -16.20 15.85
N GLU A 521 36.08 -15.07 16.30
CA GLU A 521 36.82 -13.80 16.22
C GLU A 521 37.67 -13.67 17.49
N SER A 522 38.99 -13.88 17.40
CA SER A 522 39.91 -13.54 18.51
C SER A 522 40.79 -12.36 18.14
N ALA A 523 40.61 -11.22 18.79
CA ALA A 523 41.54 -10.08 18.65
C ALA A 523 42.74 -10.20 19.60
N LEU A 524 42.69 -11.09 20.59
CA LEU A 524 43.58 -11.06 21.76
C LEU A 524 44.46 -12.31 21.96
N GLY A 525 44.50 -13.25 21.01
CA GLY A 525 45.39 -14.42 21.10
C GLY A 525 45.11 -15.37 22.27
N VAL A 526 43.93 -15.29 22.90
CA VAL A 526 43.55 -16.10 24.06
C VAL A 526 42.85 -17.39 23.62
N THR A 527 43.42 -18.55 23.96
CA THR A 527 42.84 -19.89 23.79
C THR A 527 41.76 -20.13 24.85
N ARG A 528 40.54 -19.61 24.63
CA ARG A 528 39.35 -19.96 25.43
C ARG A 528 38.55 -21.10 24.79
N GLN A 529 37.99 -22.00 25.62
CA GLN A 529 37.17 -23.14 25.17
C GLN A 529 35.77 -22.65 24.73
N MET A 530 35.23 -23.29 23.70
CA MET A 530 33.90 -22.99 23.16
C MET A 530 33.05 -24.26 23.29
N VAL A 531 31.82 -24.13 23.78
CA VAL A 531 30.93 -25.29 23.96
C VAL A 531 29.62 -25.04 23.19
N LEU A 532 29.42 -25.80 22.13
CA LEU A 532 28.12 -25.93 21.46
C LEU A 532 27.36 -27.07 22.15
N HIS A 533 26.21 -26.78 22.76
CA HIS A 533 25.49 -27.75 23.59
C HIS A 533 24.99 -28.97 22.79
N ASN A 534 24.33 -28.71 21.66
CA ASN A 534 23.87 -29.74 20.75
C ASN A 534 23.86 -29.17 19.33
N PHE A 535 24.31 -29.97 18.37
CA PHE A 535 24.23 -29.66 16.95
C PHE A 535 23.70 -30.87 16.22
N GLU A 536 22.51 -30.72 15.66
CA GLU A 536 21.83 -31.77 14.94
C GLU A 536 21.56 -31.36 13.50
N MET A 537 21.92 -32.22 12.57
CA MET A 537 21.70 -31.97 11.15
C MET A 537 21.41 -33.27 10.42
N TRP A 538 20.19 -33.41 9.91
CA TRP A 538 19.75 -34.62 9.19
C TRP A 538 18.52 -34.32 8.30
N GLY A 539 18.21 -35.18 7.33
CA GLY A 539 17.01 -35.04 6.48
C GLY A 539 17.03 -33.93 5.42
N ASN A 540 18.05 -33.07 5.35
CA ASN A 540 18.17 -32.02 4.33
C ASN A 540 18.44 -32.60 2.93
N GLN A 541 17.80 -32.06 1.88
CA GLN A 541 17.81 -32.59 0.52
C GLN A 541 18.34 -31.58 -0.50
N PHE A 542 19.28 -32.00 -1.35
CA PHE A 542 19.85 -31.18 -2.43
C PHE A 542 19.31 -31.60 -3.79
N THR A 543 18.95 -30.65 -4.63
CA THR A 543 18.37 -30.91 -5.97
C THR A 543 19.40 -30.88 -7.11
N ASP A 544 20.59 -30.28 -6.91
CA ASP A 544 21.64 -30.12 -7.95
C ASP A 544 22.91 -30.94 -7.68
N LEU A 545 22.76 -32.19 -7.25
CA LEU A 545 23.90 -33.05 -6.92
C LEU A 545 24.67 -33.45 -8.18
N THR A 546 25.82 -32.80 -8.44
CA THR A 546 26.84 -33.36 -9.33
C THR A 546 27.70 -34.38 -8.56
N PRO A 547 28.20 -35.45 -9.21
CA PRO A 547 29.02 -36.50 -8.57
C PRO A 547 30.16 -36.02 -7.65
N PRO A 548 30.83 -34.89 -7.90
CA PRO A 548 31.90 -34.43 -7.03
C PRO A 548 31.49 -33.73 -5.72
N ILE A 549 30.22 -33.33 -5.59
CA ILE A 549 29.65 -32.75 -4.35
C ILE A 549 29.38 -33.86 -3.31
N GLN A 550 29.04 -35.08 -3.78
CA GLN A 550 28.80 -36.26 -2.93
C GLN A 550 30.05 -36.67 -2.12
N THR A 551 31.25 -36.47 -2.64
CA THR A 551 32.51 -36.85 -1.98
C THR A 551 32.89 -35.92 -0.82
N ILE A 552 32.39 -34.67 -0.83
CA ILE A 552 32.70 -33.65 0.19
C ILE A 552 31.79 -33.81 1.42
N LEU A 553 30.52 -34.16 1.21
CA LEU A 553 29.57 -34.46 2.30
C LEU A 553 29.98 -35.66 3.17
N LEU A 554 30.94 -36.47 2.69
CA LEU A 554 31.50 -37.65 3.35
C LEU A 554 32.79 -37.34 4.15
N ALA A 555 33.40 -36.16 3.97
CA ALA A 555 34.62 -35.72 4.65
C ALA A 555 34.31 -34.52 5.56
N GLU A 556 34.27 -34.74 6.88
CA GLU A 556 34.25 -33.73 7.96
C GLU A 556 33.39 -32.46 7.69
N ASN A 557 32.08 -32.57 7.92
CA ASN A 557 31.06 -31.55 7.62
C ASN A 557 31.06 -30.28 8.51
N ILE A 558 32.13 -30.04 9.29
CA ILE A 558 32.31 -28.85 10.13
C ILE A 558 33.78 -28.44 10.00
N ASP A 559 34.06 -27.34 9.29
CA ASP A 559 35.40 -26.76 9.24
C ASP A 559 35.59 -25.90 10.51
N VAL A 560 36.30 -26.43 11.51
CA VAL A 560 36.56 -25.77 12.81
C VAL A 560 37.91 -25.05 12.75
N LEU A 561 37.90 -23.72 12.78
CA LEU A 561 39.10 -22.91 12.51
C LEU A 561 40.14 -22.85 13.66
N THR A 562 39.86 -23.40 14.85
CA THR A 562 40.82 -23.47 15.99
C THR A 562 40.54 -24.67 16.93
N GLN A 563 41.59 -25.27 17.54
CA GLN A 563 41.50 -26.37 18.52
C GLN A 563 40.38 -26.17 19.55
N LEU A 564 39.38 -27.06 19.53
CA LEU A 564 38.27 -27.14 20.47
C LEU A 564 38.36 -28.47 21.25
N GLU A 565 38.10 -28.43 22.56
CA GLU A 565 37.66 -29.63 23.29
C GLU A 565 36.13 -29.71 23.21
N LEU A 566 35.63 -30.61 22.36
CA LEU A 566 34.22 -31.00 22.34
C LEU A 566 33.94 -31.87 23.57
N GLN A 567 33.35 -31.30 24.63
CA GLN A 567 33.12 -32.04 25.88
C GLN A 567 31.91 -33.00 25.86
N ARG A 568 31.03 -32.96 24.86
CA ARG A 568 29.92 -33.92 24.68
C ARG A 568 29.59 -34.18 23.20
N THR A 569 28.96 -35.34 22.97
CA THR A 569 28.76 -36.05 21.69
C THR A 569 28.33 -35.16 20.52
N VAL A 570 29.20 -35.00 19.53
CA VAL A 570 28.80 -34.60 18.18
C VAL A 570 28.13 -35.80 17.52
N ASN A 571 26.80 -35.87 17.54
CA ASN A 571 26.05 -36.82 16.72
C ASN A 571 25.95 -36.30 15.29
N VAL A 572 27.09 -36.16 14.61
CA VAL A 572 27.11 -36.14 13.15
C VAL A 572 26.92 -37.58 12.72
N ALA A 573 25.66 -38.01 12.60
CA ALA A 573 25.36 -39.22 11.85
C ALA A 573 25.87 -38.95 10.42
N LYS A 574 27.02 -39.56 10.06
CA LYS A 574 27.55 -39.51 8.70
C LYS A 574 26.40 -39.83 7.76
N GLN A 575 26.14 -38.93 6.82
CA GLN A 575 25.30 -39.26 5.68
C GLN A 575 25.80 -40.58 5.10
N GLN A 576 24.95 -41.60 5.14
CA GLN A 576 25.01 -42.64 4.12
C GLN A 576 24.63 -41.98 2.79
N VAL A 577 25.61 -41.41 2.10
CA VAL A 577 25.54 -41.35 0.65
C VAL A 577 25.65 -42.78 0.16
N THR A 578 24.51 -43.45 -0.03
CA THR A 578 24.52 -44.80 -0.61
C THR A 578 24.64 -44.68 -2.13
N LEU A 579 25.89 -44.66 -2.61
CA LEU A 579 26.25 -45.33 -3.87
C LEU A 579 26.59 -46.78 -3.50
N GLN A 580 25.97 -47.74 -4.18
CA GLN A 580 26.32 -49.15 -4.05
C GLN A 580 27.75 -49.40 -4.53
N GLY A 581 28.61 -49.91 -3.64
CA GLY A 581 29.95 -50.41 -3.97
C GLY A 581 30.78 -50.66 -2.71
N HIS A 582 30.96 -51.93 -2.35
CA HIS A 582 31.71 -52.41 -1.18
C HIS A 582 33.08 -51.76 -1.00
N TRP A 583 33.37 -51.15 0.17
CA TRP A 583 34.67 -51.22 0.87
C TRP A 583 34.49 -51.00 2.39
N LYS A 584 35.17 -51.83 3.20
CA LYS A 584 35.49 -51.59 4.63
C LYS A 584 36.32 -50.30 4.71
N THR A 585 36.18 -49.44 5.74
CA THR A 585 37.03 -49.48 6.94
C THR A 585 36.41 -48.83 8.19
N SER A 586 36.96 -49.25 9.33
CA SER A 586 36.60 -49.11 10.75
C SER A 586 36.56 -47.71 11.39
N ALA A 587 35.71 -47.56 12.41
CA ALA A 587 36.07 -46.93 13.68
C ALA A 587 35.41 -47.71 14.84
N LYS A 588 36.24 -48.25 15.75
CA LYS A 588 35.88 -48.96 16.98
C LYS A 588 35.27 -47.99 18.00
N ILE A 589 34.31 -48.42 18.80
CA ILE A 589 34.32 -48.20 20.27
C ILE A 589 33.65 -49.43 20.92
N ASN A 590 34.44 -50.24 21.62
CA ASN A 590 34.03 -51.06 22.75
C ASN A 590 35.33 -51.42 23.48
N GLU A 591 35.88 -50.44 24.19
CA GLU A 591 36.90 -50.66 25.21
C GLU A 591 36.21 -50.95 26.55
N VAL A 592 36.69 -51.99 27.24
CA VAL A 592 36.50 -52.11 28.68
C VAL A 592 37.59 -51.27 29.34
N ILE A 593 37.22 -50.13 29.90
CA ILE A 593 38.12 -49.35 30.76
C ILE A 593 38.13 -50.02 32.14
N VAL A 594 39.24 -50.68 32.50
CA VAL A 594 39.50 -51.08 33.89
C VAL A 594 40.12 -49.88 34.59
N ASN A 595 39.35 -49.22 35.46
CA ASN A 595 39.71 -47.99 36.17
C ASN A 595 40.74 -48.18 37.32
N GLN A 596 41.76 -49.03 37.18
CA GLN A 596 42.87 -49.13 38.14
C GLN A 596 44.18 -49.59 37.45
N PRO A 597 45.36 -49.01 37.79
CA PRO A 597 46.62 -49.39 37.16
C PRO A 597 47.16 -50.66 37.83
N THR A 598 47.05 -51.82 37.18
CA THR A 598 47.87 -53.00 37.53
C THR A 598 48.39 -53.63 36.24
N TYR A 599 49.71 -53.73 36.14
CA TYR A 599 50.42 -54.23 34.97
C TYR A 599 50.34 -55.77 34.96
N TYR A 600 49.62 -56.34 33.99
CA TYR A 600 49.61 -57.79 33.75
C TYR A 600 50.39 -58.08 32.47
N ASN A 601 51.32 -59.02 32.54
CA ASN A 601 52.26 -59.26 31.45
C ASN A 601 51.87 -60.50 30.61
N GLN A 602 51.00 -61.37 31.15
CA GLN A 602 50.56 -62.62 30.51
C GLN A 602 49.09 -62.96 30.83
N ALA A 603 48.39 -63.56 29.86
CA ALA A 603 47.06 -64.16 30.04
C ALA A 603 47.08 -65.64 29.64
N THR A 604 46.38 -66.51 30.40
CA THR A 604 46.31 -67.96 30.09
C THR A 604 44.87 -68.38 29.77
N PHE A 605 44.70 -69.01 28.60
CA PHE A 605 43.43 -69.49 28.06
C PHE A 605 43.53 -71.00 27.82
N SER A 606 42.70 -71.81 28.47
CA SER A 606 42.66 -73.27 28.27
C SER A 606 44.05 -73.95 28.27
N GLY A 607 44.97 -73.48 29.14
CA GLY A 607 46.34 -73.99 29.26
C GLY A 607 47.38 -73.40 28.30
N LYS A 608 47.03 -72.44 27.43
CA LYS A 608 47.98 -71.69 26.58
C LYS A 608 48.19 -70.27 27.08
N THR A 609 49.45 -69.86 27.18
CA THR A 609 49.87 -68.52 27.65
C THR A 609 50.16 -67.59 26.48
N VAL A 610 49.65 -66.36 26.53
CA VAL A 610 49.85 -65.33 25.50
C VAL A 610 50.48 -64.07 26.13
N PRO A 611 51.56 -63.52 25.57
CA PRO A 611 52.19 -62.29 26.07
C PRO A 611 51.37 -61.04 25.72
N ILE A 612 51.30 -60.09 26.66
CA ILE A 612 50.60 -58.83 26.49
C ILE A 612 51.59 -57.76 25.99
N VAL A 613 51.33 -57.16 24.82
CA VAL A 613 52.20 -56.11 24.22
C VAL A 613 51.64 -54.72 24.56
N HIS A 614 52.45 -53.88 25.19
CA HIS A 614 52.12 -52.48 25.54
C HIS A 614 52.33 -51.53 24.35
N GLN A 615 51.35 -50.65 24.05
CA GLN A 615 51.55 -49.43 23.25
C GLN A 615 50.98 -48.19 23.96
N GLU A 616 51.73 -47.09 23.92
CA GLU A 616 51.42 -45.84 24.62
C GLU A 616 50.48 -44.89 23.85
N PRO A 617 49.59 -44.13 24.54
CA PRO A 617 49.25 -44.26 25.96
C PRO A 617 48.00 -45.15 26.13
N PHE A 618 48.23 -46.35 26.70
CA PHE A 618 47.27 -47.27 27.33
C PHE A 618 46.24 -48.03 26.46
N GLN A 619 46.67 -48.73 25.41
CA GLN A 619 45.86 -49.80 24.80
C GLN A 619 46.49 -51.18 24.96
N PHE A 620 45.75 -52.13 25.55
CA PHE A 620 46.08 -53.56 25.49
C PHE A 620 45.42 -54.19 24.28
N GLN A 621 46.19 -54.88 23.44
CA GLN A 621 45.65 -55.58 22.26
C GLN A 621 45.83 -57.09 22.42
N LEU A 622 44.71 -57.81 22.59
CA LEU A 622 44.64 -59.27 22.42
C LEU A 622 43.88 -59.59 21.13
N ALA A 623 44.22 -60.70 20.50
CA ALA A 623 43.55 -61.16 19.28
C ALA A 623 42.09 -61.55 19.58
N PHE A 624 41.15 -60.92 18.88
CA PHE A 624 39.70 -61.07 19.04
C PHE A 624 39.20 -62.52 18.91
N ASP A 625 39.95 -63.36 18.19
CA ASP A 625 39.56 -64.73 17.87
C ASP A 625 39.72 -65.70 19.07
N ASP A 626 40.67 -65.44 19.98
CA ASP A 626 40.93 -66.30 21.14
C ASP A 626 39.87 -66.11 22.24
N TRP A 627 39.29 -64.91 22.34
CA TRP A 627 38.24 -64.58 23.32
C TRP A 627 36.89 -65.21 22.95
N GLN A 628 36.51 -65.19 21.67
CA GLN A 628 35.28 -65.85 21.20
C GLN A 628 35.31 -67.38 21.34
N GLN A 629 36.49 -68.01 21.28
CA GLN A 629 36.62 -69.45 21.51
C GLN A 629 36.43 -69.85 22.98
N ALA A 630 36.91 -69.03 23.92
CA ALA A 630 36.76 -69.29 25.37
C ALA A 630 35.30 -69.16 25.84
N GLU A 631 34.56 -68.19 25.30
CA GLU A 631 33.14 -67.97 25.58
C GLU A 631 32.25 -69.12 25.08
N LYS A 632 32.53 -69.65 23.87
CA LYS A 632 31.84 -70.83 23.32
C LYS A 632 32.11 -72.13 24.09
N ALA A 633 33.28 -72.25 24.72
CA ALA A 633 33.71 -73.45 25.45
C ALA A 633 33.37 -73.42 26.95
N ASN A 634 32.82 -72.31 27.46
CA ASN A 634 32.48 -72.11 28.87
C ASN A 634 33.67 -72.32 29.84
N ALA A 635 34.87 -71.89 29.42
CA ALA A 635 36.13 -72.11 30.15
C ALA A 635 36.46 -70.96 31.14
N LEU A 636 37.21 -71.26 32.21
CA LEU A 636 37.74 -70.29 33.19
C LEU A 636 38.94 -69.52 32.60
N VAL A 637 38.96 -68.19 32.73
CA VAL A 637 40.08 -67.32 32.31
C VAL A 637 40.87 -66.85 33.53
N SER A 638 42.21 -66.91 33.46
CA SER A 638 43.13 -66.48 34.54
C SER A 638 44.22 -65.53 34.04
N PHE A 639 44.48 -64.47 34.80
CA PHE A 639 45.51 -63.45 34.54
C PHE A 639 46.65 -63.58 35.57
N GLN A 640 47.90 -63.45 35.12
CA GLN A 640 49.09 -63.55 35.97
C GLN A 640 50.08 -62.43 35.70
N ASP A 641 50.67 -61.91 36.77
CA ASP A 641 51.84 -61.03 36.75
C ASP A 641 53.09 -61.89 36.97
N THR A 642 54.13 -61.69 36.14
CA THR A 642 55.39 -62.45 36.20
C THR A 642 56.58 -61.52 36.44
N ASP A 643 56.42 -60.47 37.24
CA ASP A 643 57.57 -59.76 37.82
C ASP A 643 58.11 -60.54 39.03
N ALA A 644 59.39 -60.89 39.00
CA ALA A 644 59.98 -61.95 39.82
C ALA A 644 60.20 -61.60 41.30
N THR A 645 59.55 -60.57 41.85
CA THR A 645 59.85 -60.09 43.21
C THR A 645 58.67 -59.80 44.15
N VAL A 646 57.39 -59.99 43.77
CA VAL A 646 56.22 -59.69 44.65
C VAL A 646 55.06 -60.70 44.44
N PRO A 647 54.23 -61.06 45.44
CA PRO A 647 53.37 -62.25 45.37
C PRO A 647 52.18 -62.12 44.40
N THR A 648 51.91 -63.24 43.73
CA THR A 648 50.94 -63.42 42.64
C THR A 648 49.49 -63.10 43.01
N HIS A 649 48.87 -62.12 42.33
CA HIS A 649 47.42 -61.91 42.31
C HIS A 649 46.79 -62.66 41.13
N ALA A 650 46.25 -63.85 41.36
CA ALA A 650 45.45 -64.59 40.37
C ALA A 650 43.94 -64.35 40.62
N LYS A 651 43.19 -63.96 39.58
CA LYS A 651 41.73 -63.81 39.59
C LYS A 651 41.07 -64.76 38.58
N THR A 652 39.90 -65.32 38.94
CA THR A 652 39.12 -66.29 38.13
C THR A 652 37.63 -65.91 38.13
N TYR A 653 36.90 -66.17 37.03
CA TYR A 653 35.48 -65.77 36.86
C TYR A 653 34.61 -66.94 36.33
N ALA A 654 33.36 -67.11 36.82
CA ALA A 654 32.38 -68.14 36.43
C ALA A 654 31.01 -67.55 35.99
N PHE A 655 30.21 -68.28 35.18
CA PHE A 655 28.92 -67.84 34.61
C PHE A 655 27.69 -68.29 35.46
N LEU A 656 26.66 -67.43 35.63
CA LEU A 656 25.41 -67.66 36.41
C LEU A 656 24.20 -68.10 35.54
N PRO A 657 23.17 -68.82 36.08
CA PRO A 657 21.94 -69.20 35.36
C PRO A 657 21.05 -67.99 35.01
N THR A 658 20.37 -68.04 33.86
CA THR A 658 19.52 -66.96 33.36
C THR A 658 18.23 -67.51 32.74
N ILE A 659 17.17 -66.71 32.71
CA ILE A 659 15.94 -66.95 31.95
C ILE A 659 15.67 -65.73 31.07
N SER A 660 15.21 -65.94 29.84
CA SER A 660 14.86 -64.88 28.90
C SER A 660 13.56 -65.19 28.16
N VAL A 661 12.51 -64.45 28.50
CA VAL A 661 11.16 -64.54 27.90
C VAL A 661 10.80 -63.17 27.35
N GLU A 662 10.40 -63.09 26.07
CA GLU A 662 9.99 -61.84 25.41
C GLU A 662 8.59 -61.39 25.88
N SER A 663 8.24 -60.13 25.62
CA SER A 663 6.89 -59.61 25.90
C SER A 663 5.80 -60.42 25.20
N TYR A 664 4.74 -60.76 25.93
CA TYR A 664 3.57 -61.50 25.43
C TYR A 664 2.63 -60.59 24.64
N VAL A 665 2.24 -60.98 23.43
CA VAL A 665 1.19 -60.27 22.67
C VAL A 665 -0.18 -60.82 23.04
N PHE A 666 -1.11 -59.93 23.39
CA PHE A 666 -2.42 -60.28 23.89
C PHE A 666 -3.23 -61.10 22.87
N GLN A 667 -3.72 -62.26 23.32
CA GLN A 667 -4.40 -63.33 22.56
C GLN A 667 -3.49 -64.36 21.83
N ASP A 668 -2.17 -64.29 21.98
CA ASP A 668 -1.30 -65.36 21.49
C ASP A 668 -1.53 -66.69 22.22
N VAL A 669 -1.31 -67.79 21.50
CA VAL A 669 -1.65 -69.12 22.02
C VAL A 669 -0.61 -69.62 23.03
N TYR A 670 0.66 -69.25 22.86
CA TYR A 670 1.78 -69.71 23.67
C TYR A 670 2.73 -68.57 24.04
N LEU A 671 3.30 -68.64 25.25
CA LEU A 671 4.46 -67.88 25.71
C LEU A 671 5.73 -68.72 25.54
N LYS A 672 6.82 -68.15 25.02
CA LYS A 672 8.07 -68.87 24.70
C LYS A 672 9.30 -68.11 25.18
N GLY A 673 10.40 -68.81 25.46
CA GLY A 673 11.66 -68.20 25.87
C GLY A 673 12.85 -69.16 25.88
N SER A 674 13.99 -68.70 26.43
CA SER A 674 15.21 -69.46 26.62
C SER A 674 15.71 -69.43 28.07
N TYR A 675 16.62 -70.33 28.41
CA TYR A 675 17.25 -70.38 29.73
C TYR A 675 18.68 -70.90 29.71
N THR A 676 19.44 -70.65 30.76
CA THR A 676 20.75 -71.24 31.02
C THR A 676 20.79 -71.85 32.43
N GLY A 677 21.72 -72.78 32.66
CA GLY A 677 21.82 -73.51 33.95
C GLY A 677 20.92 -74.75 34.06
N PRO A 678 21.04 -75.53 35.16
CA PRO A 678 20.48 -76.87 35.29
C PRO A 678 18.99 -76.88 35.74
N ALA A 679 18.10 -76.22 35.00
CA ALA A 679 16.66 -76.21 35.30
C ALA A 679 15.97 -77.52 34.85
N THR A 680 15.06 -78.04 35.69
CA THR A 680 14.25 -79.25 35.40
C THR A 680 12.76 -78.99 35.27
N LYS A 681 12.27 -77.81 35.69
CA LYS A 681 10.86 -77.40 35.57
C LYS A 681 10.73 -75.91 35.29
N VAL A 682 9.72 -75.51 34.52
CA VAL A 682 9.31 -74.12 34.29
C VAL A 682 7.83 -73.92 34.63
N THR A 683 7.51 -72.81 35.29
CA THR A 683 6.14 -72.48 35.71
C THR A 683 5.79 -71.03 35.37
N LEU A 684 4.61 -70.82 34.79
CA LEU A 684 3.97 -69.53 34.57
C LEU A 684 3.17 -69.12 35.80
N PHE A 685 3.32 -67.87 36.19
CA PHE A 685 2.50 -67.20 37.20
C PHE A 685 1.69 -66.08 36.52
N VAL A 686 0.40 -66.02 36.82
CA VAL A 686 -0.48 -64.93 36.39
C VAL A 686 -1.12 -64.33 37.63
N ASN A 687 -0.94 -63.03 37.83
CA ASN A 687 -1.41 -62.29 39.01
C ASN A 687 -0.97 -62.94 40.34
N GLY A 688 0.29 -63.40 40.39
CA GLY A 688 0.92 -64.01 41.57
C GLY A 688 0.59 -65.48 41.83
N ASN A 689 -0.35 -66.09 41.09
CA ASN A 689 -0.71 -67.50 41.26
C ASN A 689 -0.04 -68.39 40.21
N ALA A 690 0.46 -69.56 40.61
CA ALA A 690 1.01 -70.55 39.68
C ALA A 690 -0.09 -71.07 38.75
N ALA A 691 -0.05 -70.65 37.49
CA ALA A 691 -1.12 -70.85 36.52
C ALA A 691 -0.92 -72.10 35.66
N ARG A 692 0.32 -72.39 35.23
CA ARG A 692 0.63 -73.57 34.40
C ARG A 692 2.11 -73.92 34.40
N ASN A 693 2.44 -75.22 34.38
CA ASN A 693 3.79 -75.67 34.06
C ASN A 693 4.00 -75.73 32.55
N GLY A 694 5.16 -75.26 32.09
CA GLY A 694 5.56 -75.32 30.67
C GLY A 694 6.46 -76.51 30.36
N ALA A 695 6.75 -76.68 29.08
CA ALA A 695 7.76 -77.63 28.62
C ALA A 695 9.14 -76.97 28.60
N LEU A 696 10.15 -77.66 29.15
CA LEU A 696 11.56 -77.36 28.92
C LEU A 696 12.08 -78.29 27.83
N ASN A 697 12.71 -77.72 26.80
CA ASN A 697 13.24 -78.47 25.67
C ASN A 697 14.75 -78.22 25.56
N ALA A 698 15.53 -79.30 25.69
CA ALA A 698 16.97 -79.30 25.49
C ALA A 698 17.28 -79.90 24.10
N ASN A 699 17.51 -79.05 23.10
CA ASN A 699 17.87 -79.49 21.75
C ASN A 699 19.22 -78.88 21.34
N GLY A 700 20.26 -79.72 21.33
CA GLY A 700 21.48 -79.51 20.54
C GLY A 700 22.21 -78.16 20.70
N GLY A 701 22.10 -77.49 21.86
CA GLY A 701 22.86 -76.28 22.18
C GLY A 701 22.04 -75.04 22.60
N ALA A 702 20.71 -75.04 22.48
CA ALA A 702 19.87 -73.96 23.00
C ALA A 702 18.77 -74.51 23.91
N ASN A 703 18.85 -74.17 25.19
CA ASN A 703 17.87 -74.52 26.22
C ASN A 703 16.66 -73.58 26.08
N THR A 704 15.48 -74.12 25.74
CA THR A 704 14.26 -73.33 25.44
C THR A 704 13.05 -73.77 26.26
N LEU A 705 12.06 -72.88 26.40
CA LEU A 705 10.82 -73.12 27.12
C LEU A 705 9.59 -72.70 26.31
N SER A 706 8.44 -73.37 26.51
CA SER A 706 7.15 -72.97 25.95
C SER A 706 5.98 -73.30 26.89
N ILE A 707 5.02 -72.38 27.00
CA ILE A 707 3.87 -72.46 27.90
C ILE A 707 2.61 -72.04 27.13
N TYR A 708 1.53 -72.82 27.16
CA TYR A 708 0.24 -72.41 26.56
C TYR A 708 -0.47 -71.41 27.48
N VAL A 709 -0.92 -70.27 26.94
CA VAL A 709 -1.40 -69.13 27.74
C VAL A 709 -2.70 -68.50 27.25
N SER A 710 -3.24 -68.96 26.12
CA SER A 710 -4.43 -68.40 25.46
C SER A 710 -5.66 -68.29 26.38
N ASP A 711 -5.80 -69.22 27.31
CA ASP A 711 -6.89 -69.28 28.27
C ASP A 711 -6.54 -68.70 29.65
N LEU A 712 -5.32 -68.18 29.84
CA LEU A 712 -4.78 -67.79 31.15
C LEU A 712 -4.48 -66.29 31.28
N ILE A 713 -4.01 -65.64 30.21
CA ILE A 713 -3.77 -64.19 30.20
C ILE A 713 -4.98 -63.54 29.52
N ARG A 714 -5.88 -62.95 30.32
CA ARG A 714 -7.22 -62.51 29.92
C ARG A 714 -7.36 -61.00 29.79
N ASN A 715 -6.43 -60.23 30.36
CA ASN A 715 -6.41 -58.77 30.25
C ASN A 715 -4.99 -58.25 29.97
N LEU A 716 -4.89 -57.08 29.31
CA LEU A 716 -3.62 -56.36 29.11
C LEU A 716 -2.95 -55.95 30.44
N THR A 717 -3.73 -55.87 31.52
CA THR A 717 -3.27 -55.53 32.87
C THR A 717 -2.83 -56.74 33.70
N ASP A 718 -2.96 -57.96 33.17
CA ASP A 718 -2.52 -59.15 33.90
C ASP A 718 -1.00 -59.10 34.12
N VAL A 719 -0.56 -59.35 35.36
CA VAL A 719 0.85 -59.41 35.71
C VAL A 719 1.34 -60.84 35.46
N VAL A 720 2.21 -60.99 34.47
CA VAL A 720 2.69 -62.29 33.97
C VAL A 720 4.15 -62.49 34.36
N GLU A 721 4.48 -63.64 34.94
CA GLU A 721 5.87 -63.99 35.32
C GLU A 721 6.18 -65.46 34.99
N VAL A 722 7.44 -65.77 34.70
CA VAL A 722 7.91 -67.15 34.42
C VAL A 722 9.10 -67.46 35.34
N ALA A 723 9.10 -68.64 35.96
CA ALA A 723 10.16 -69.10 36.85
C ALA A 723 10.68 -70.50 36.50
N LEU A 724 11.99 -70.72 36.73
CA LEU A 724 12.70 -71.99 36.57
C LEU A 724 13.01 -72.62 37.93
N PHE A 725 12.93 -73.94 37.98
CA PHE A 725 13.25 -74.70 39.19
C PHE A 725 14.31 -75.78 38.91
N ASP A 726 15.23 -75.96 39.85
CA ASP A 726 16.21 -77.07 39.83
C ASP A 726 15.56 -78.42 40.20
N ALA A 727 16.34 -79.50 40.18
CA ALA A 727 15.86 -80.85 40.52
C ALA A 727 15.42 -81.01 42.00
N ALA A 728 15.88 -80.12 42.89
CA ALA A 728 15.49 -80.10 44.31
C ALA A 728 14.20 -79.28 44.54
N GLY A 729 13.73 -78.56 43.52
CA GLY A 729 12.52 -77.75 43.56
C GLY A 729 12.73 -76.30 43.98
N ASN A 730 13.98 -75.81 44.01
CA ASN A 730 14.28 -74.40 44.33
C ASN A 730 14.07 -73.50 43.12
N ASP A 731 13.55 -72.28 43.32
CA ASP A 731 13.48 -71.24 42.28
C ASP A 731 14.89 -70.71 42.01
N ILE A 732 15.39 -70.93 40.80
CA ILE A 732 16.78 -70.60 40.42
C ILE A 732 16.87 -69.43 39.43
N ALA A 733 15.76 -69.02 38.82
CA ALA A 733 15.65 -67.83 37.97
C ALA A 733 14.18 -67.49 37.69
N ARG A 734 13.81 -66.21 37.81
CA ARG A 734 12.46 -65.70 37.57
C ARG A 734 12.47 -64.39 36.78
N GLN A 735 11.52 -64.22 35.86
CA GLN A 735 11.38 -63.02 35.04
C GLN A 735 9.91 -62.60 34.88
N LYS A 736 9.66 -61.29 34.99
CA LYS A 736 8.37 -60.66 34.66
C LYS A 736 8.26 -60.40 33.16
N VAL A 737 7.08 -60.67 32.60
CA VAL A 737 6.77 -60.63 31.16
C VAL A 737 5.78 -59.50 30.86
N PRO A 738 6.13 -58.49 30.05
CA PRO A 738 5.19 -57.44 29.62
C PRO A 738 4.08 -57.99 28.70
N VAL A 739 2.84 -57.50 28.83
CA VAL A 739 1.69 -57.87 27.97
C VAL A 739 1.33 -56.72 27.02
N ASN A 740 1.39 -56.93 25.70
CA ASN A 740 1.24 -55.92 24.63
C ASN A 740 -0.06 -56.09 23.80
N ALA A 741 -0.56 -55.03 23.13
CA ALA A 741 -1.85 -55.00 22.39
C ALA A 741 -1.82 -55.45 20.89
N VAL A 742 -3.01 -55.45 20.24
CA VAL A 742 -3.58 -56.28 19.10
C VAL A 742 -3.02 -56.09 17.65
N ARG A 743 -3.42 -57.06 16.78
CA ARG A 743 -3.27 -57.32 15.31
C ARG A 743 -2.75 -56.22 14.34
N PRO A 744 -1.93 -56.59 13.33
CA PRO A 744 -1.32 -55.61 12.43
C PRO A 744 -2.25 -54.98 11.37
N ALA A 745 -2.06 -53.69 11.09
CA ALA A 745 -2.72 -52.90 10.04
C ALA A 745 -1.73 -51.89 9.41
N VAL A 746 -2.03 -51.38 8.22
CA VAL A 746 -1.21 -50.34 7.56
C VAL A 746 -2.11 -49.26 6.94
N LEU A 747 -1.82 -48.00 7.24
CA LEU A 747 -2.65 -46.82 6.98
C LEU A 747 -1.80 -45.74 6.29
N PRO A 748 -1.63 -45.78 4.96
CA PRO A 748 -0.97 -44.72 4.21
C PRO A 748 -1.75 -43.40 4.26
N SER A 749 -1.03 -42.30 4.48
CA SER A 749 -1.53 -40.94 4.25
C SER A 749 -1.68 -40.69 2.74
N PRO A 750 -2.55 -39.75 2.32
CA PRO A 750 -2.62 -39.32 0.93
C PRO A 750 -1.25 -38.85 0.41
N TYR A 751 -0.84 -39.35 -0.75
CA TYR A 751 0.42 -39.06 -1.40
C TYR A 751 0.25 -37.93 -2.40
N LEU A 752 0.89 -36.80 -2.14
CA LEU A 752 0.95 -35.70 -3.09
C LEU A 752 1.82 -36.10 -4.29
N PHE A 753 1.27 -36.03 -5.50
CA PHE A 753 1.90 -36.47 -6.73
C PHE A 753 3.19 -35.69 -6.99
N GLY A 754 4.31 -36.42 -7.13
CA GLY A 754 5.64 -35.85 -7.22
C GLY A 754 6.33 -35.61 -5.88
N ALA A 755 5.64 -35.82 -4.75
CA ALA A 755 6.26 -35.79 -3.43
C ALA A 755 7.29 -36.90 -3.28
N HIS A 756 8.25 -36.65 -2.40
CA HIS A 756 9.41 -37.52 -2.28
C HIS A 756 9.07 -38.88 -1.68
N SER A 757 8.05 -38.96 -0.81
CA SER A 757 7.71 -40.19 -0.11
C SER A 757 6.21 -40.38 0.09
N VAL A 758 5.76 -41.63 0.07
CA VAL A 758 4.50 -42.07 0.68
C VAL A 758 4.75 -42.30 2.16
N ILE A 759 3.97 -41.65 3.02
CA ILE A 759 4.06 -41.81 4.48
C ILE A 759 2.78 -42.43 5.03
N GLY A 760 2.80 -42.92 6.26
CA GLY A 760 1.60 -43.42 6.93
C GLY A 760 1.90 -44.02 8.29
N THR A 761 0.92 -44.70 8.86
CA THR A 761 1.05 -45.40 10.14
C THR A 761 0.77 -46.89 10.01
N TYR A 762 1.22 -47.68 10.97
CA TYR A 762 0.95 -49.11 11.02
C TYR A 762 0.75 -49.58 12.46
N THR A 763 0.10 -50.72 12.64
CA THR A 763 -0.02 -51.41 13.93
C THR A 763 0.56 -52.82 13.82
N GLY A 764 0.88 -53.44 14.96
CA GLY A 764 1.47 -54.78 15.03
C GLY A 764 2.97 -54.84 14.67
N ALA A 765 3.58 -56.03 14.78
CA ALA A 765 5.02 -56.26 14.62
C ALA A 765 5.48 -56.27 13.14
N GLY A 766 5.26 -55.17 12.42
CA GLY A 766 5.80 -54.97 11.08
C GLY A 766 7.31 -54.80 11.09
N ASN A 767 8.01 -55.43 10.14
CA ASN A 767 9.45 -55.32 9.95
C ASN A 767 9.83 -54.58 8.67
N THR A 768 9.02 -54.71 7.62
CA THR A 768 9.32 -54.14 6.31
C THR A 768 8.06 -53.57 5.70
N ILE A 769 8.18 -52.42 5.05
CA ILE A 769 7.09 -51.81 4.30
C ILE A 769 7.47 -51.73 2.82
N ARG A 770 6.54 -51.99 1.92
CA ARG A 770 6.78 -51.96 0.47
C ARG A 770 5.73 -51.13 -0.25
N LEU A 771 6.18 -50.41 -1.26
CA LEU A 771 5.34 -49.66 -2.18
C LEU A 771 5.17 -50.46 -3.47
N TYR A 772 3.92 -50.64 -3.86
CA TYR A 772 3.51 -51.22 -5.13
C TYR A 772 2.87 -50.15 -5.98
N VAL A 773 3.24 -50.09 -7.26
CA VAL A 773 2.65 -49.19 -8.26
C VAL A 773 2.21 -50.06 -9.44
N ASN A 774 0.93 -49.99 -9.77
CA ASN A 774 0.26 -50.83 -10.79
C ASN A 774 0.54 -52.33 -10.59
N GLY A 775 0.51 -52.78 -9.32
CA GLY A 775 0.72 -54.18 -8.93
C GLY A 775 2.19 -54.63 -8.89
N SER A 776 3.15 -53.80 -9.29
CA SER A 776 4.59 -54.10 -9.23
C SER A 776 5.23 -53.46 -8.01
N GLN A 777 6.03 -54.22 -7.26
CA GLN A 777 6.83 -53.67 -6.17
C GLN A 777 7.88 -52.71 -6.76
N VAL A 778 7.77 -51.41 -6.49
CA VAL A 778 8.71 -50.40 -6.98
C VAL A 778 9.70 -49.97 -5.93
N LYS A 779 9.35 -50.11 -4.63
CA LYS A 779 10.24 -49.72 -3.53
C LYS A 779 9.95 -50.51 -2.26
N THR A 780 10.99 -50.66 -1.45
CA THR A 780 10.89 -51.00 -0.03
C THR A 780 11.18 -49.73 0.76
N GLY A 781 10.29 -49.36 1.67
CA GLY A 781 10.47 -48.22 2.55
C GLY A 781 10.89 -48.61 3.95
N GLU A 782 10.95 -47.62 4.82
CA GLU A 782 11.42 -47.74 6.19
C GLU A 782 10.25 -47.64 7.16
N LEU A 783 10.26 -48.52 8.16
CA LEU A 783 9.36 -48.46 9.31
C LEU A 783 10.05 -47.70 10.44
N GLN A 784 9.39 -46.71 11.00
CA GLN A 784 9.76 -46.00 12.22
C GLN A 784 9.03 -46.69 13.37
N GLN A 785 9.76 -47.57 14.07
CA GLN A 785 9.19 -48.45 15.09
C GLN A 785 8.77 -47.72 16.37
N ASP A 786 9.44 -46.61 16.70
CA ASP A 786 9.17 -45.74 17.84
C ASP A 786 7.82 -45.02 17.74
N THR A 787 7.43 -44.61 16.54
CA THR A 787 6.19 -43.86 16.26
C THR A 787 5.11 -44.72 15.62
N ALA A 788 5.39 -46.00 15.37
CA ALA A 788 4.54 -46.90 14.58
C ALA A 788 4.12 -46.28 13.23
N SER A 789 5.08 -45.62 12.58
CA SER A 789 4.89 -44.92 11.31
C SER A 789 5.83 -45.42 10.22
N PHE A 790 5.56 -45.07 8.97
CA PHE A 790 6.40 -45.49 7.86
C PHE A 790 6.59 -44.38 6.84
N THR A 791 7.73 -44.45 6.15
CA THR A 791 8.06 -43.57 5.03
C THR A 791 8.64 -44.41 3.89
N ILE A 792 8.10 -44.28 2.69
CA ILE A 792 8.58 -44.97 1.49
C ILE A 792 8.88 -43.95 0.42
N TRP A 793 10.15 -43.84 0.03
CA TRP A 793 10.53 -42.97 -1.08
C TRP A 793 9.77 -43.36 -2.36
N ALA A 794 9.10 -42.40 -2.97
CA ALA A 794 8.22 -42.60 -4.10
C ALA A 794 8.50 -41.63 -5.27
N LYS A 795 9.43 -40.67 -5.10
CA LYS A 795 9.85 -39.75 -6.17
C LYS A 795 10.23 -40.55 -7.43
N ASP A 796 9.64 -40.19 -8.55
CA ASP A 796 9.82 -40.81 -9.88
C ASP A 796 9.34 -42.28 -10.00
N LEU A 797 8.82 -42.87 -8.93
CA LEU A 797 8.31 -44.26 -8.91
C LEU A 797 6.80 -44.35 -9.12
N ILE A 798 6.10 -43.23 -8.92
CA ILE A 798 4.69 -43.06 -9.25
C ILE A 798 4.65 -42.09 -10.44
N PRO A 799 4.84 -42.57 -11.69
CA PRO A 799 5.01 -41.71 -12.86
C PRO A 799 3.71 -41.02 -13.29
N SER A 800 2.54 -41.54 -12.91
CA SER A 800 1.24 -40.95 -13.23
C SER A 800 0.34 -40.86 -12.01
N LYS A 801 -0.43 -39.76 -11.92
CA LYS A 801 -1.48 -39.60 -10.92
C LYS A 801 -2.64 -40.58 -11.06
N THR A 802 -2.72 -41.29 -12.19
CA THR A 802 -3.69 -42.36 -12.43
C THR A 802 -3.20 -43.73 -11.98
N ASP A 803 -1.95 -43.84 -11.52
CA ASP A 803 -1.39 -45.11 -11.11
C ASP A 803 -2.09 -45.65 -9.85
N THR A 804 -2.22 -46.98 -9.79
CA THR A 804 -2.72 -47.65 -8.59
C THR A 804 -1.55 -47.87 -7.64
N VAL A 805 -1.55 -47.15 -6.52
CA VAL A 805 -0.46 -47.18 -5.55
C VAL A 805 -0.93 -47.86 -4.26
N GLU A 806 -0.18 -48.82 -3.76
CA GLU A 806 -0.49 -49.60 -2.56
C GLU A 806 0.73 -49.73 -1.67
N VAL A 807 0.50 -49.81 -0.36
CA VAL A 807 1.53 -50.03 0.65
C VAL A 807 1.25 -51.33 1.38
N VAL A 808 2.31 -52.12 1.59
CA VAL A 808 2.25 -53.47 2.15
C VAL A 808 3.22 -53.59 3.31
N LEU A 809 2.69 -53.94 4.48
CA LEU A 809 3.45 -54.26 5.68
C LEU A 809 3.74 -55.76 5.72
N LEU A 810 5.00 -56.09 5.93
CA LEU A 810 5.52 -57.44 6.05
C LEU A 810 6.08 -57.66 7.46
N ASP A 811 5.93 -58.87 7.99
CA ASP A 811 6.64 -59.29 9.21
C ASP A 811 8.12 -59.59 8.94
N SER A 812 8.88 -59.95 9.99
CA SER A 812 10.31 -60.25 9.90
C SER A 812 10.65 -61.48 9.05
N THR A 813 9.66 -62.31 8.69
CA THR A 813 9.82 -63.43 7.75
C THR A 813 9.57 -63.03 6.30
N GLY A 814 9.20 -61.77 6.06
CA GLY A 814 8.84 -61.24 4.75
C GLY A 814 7.41 -61.61 4.31
N LYS A 815 6.58 -62.17 5.21
CA LYS A 815 5.18 -62.48 4.94
C LYS A 815 4.34 -61.21 5.05
N GLU A 816 3.44 -61.01 4.09
CA GLU A 816 2.47 -59.92 4.14
C GLU A 816 1.50 -60.08 5.30
N ILE A 817 1.47 -59.06 6.17
CA ILE A 817 0.62 -59.00 7.36
C ILE A 817 -0.42 -57.88 7.29
N ALA A 818 -0.24 -56.86 6.43
CA ALA A 818 -1.26 -55.87 6.09
C ALA A 818 -0.99 -55.20 4.72
N ARG A 819 -2.04 -54.78 4.01
CA ARG A 819 -1.97 -54.02 2.74
C ARG A 819 -3.05 -52.95 2.71
N SER A 820 -2.74 -51.79 2.13
CA SER A 820 -3.70 -50.71 1.94
C SER A 820 -3.35 -49.83 0.73
N ARG A 821 -4.37 -49.22 0.11
CA ARG A 821 -4.20 -48.35 -1.07
C ARG A 821 -3.81 -46.94 -0.63
N VAL A 822 -2.89 -46.32 -1.36
CA VAL A 822 -2.50 -44.92 -1.21
C VAL A 822 -3.37 -44.06 -2.12
N ILE A 823 -3.95 -43.00 -1.55
CA ILE A 823 -4.69 -42.01 -2.33
C ILE A 823 -3.68 -41.02 -2.92
N ILE A 824 -3.55 -40.92 -4.24
CA ILE A 824 -2.72 -39.90 -4.88
C ILE A 824 -3.52 -38.59 -4.95
N THR A 825 -2.94 -37.51 -4.44
CA THR A 825 -3.46 -36.13 -4.53
C THR A 825 -2.50 -35.28 -5.36
N GLU A 826 -2.90 -34.10 -5.83
CA GLU A 826 -2.01 -33.17 -6.55
C GLU A 826 -1.98 -31.83 -5.82
N MET A 827 -0.90 -31.06 -5.97
CA MET A 827 -0.80 -29.72 -5.39
C MET A 827 -1.99 -28.90 -5.86
N ALA A 828 -2.76 -28.36 -4.92
CA ALA A 828 -3.87 -27.50 -5.26
C ALA A 828 -3.32 -26.24 -5.94
N SER A 829 -3.61 -26.07 -7.21
CA SER A 829 -3.32 -24.85 -7.96
C SER A 829 -4.61 -24.27 -8.51
N LEU A 830 -4.63 -22.95 -8.64
CA LEU A 830 -5.77 -22.17 -9.08
C LEU A 830 -5.31 -21.20 -10.16
N LYS A 831 -5.99 -21.22 -11.31
CA LYS A 831 -5.76 -20.28 -12.40
C LYS A 831 -7.08 -19.62 -12.76
N VAL A 832 -7.10 -18.30 -12.78
CA VAL A 832 -8.31 -17.51 -13.06
C VAL A 832 -8.10 -16.74 -14.36
N ALA A 833 -9.13 -16.68 -15.20
CA ALA A 833 -9.13 -15.84 -16.38
C ALA A 833 -9.22 -14.36 -15.99
N SER A 834 -8.75 -13.46 -16.86
CA SER A 834 -9.01 -12.03 -16.71
C SER A 834 -10.51 -11.73 -16.76
N TYR A 835 -10.97 -10.81 -15.92
CA TYR A 835 -12.37 -10.43 -15.82
C TYR A 835 -12.60 -9.08 -16.49
N LEU A 836 -13.46 -9.06 -17.51
CA LEU A 836 -13.95 -7.83 -18.10
C LEU A 836 -15.04 -7.26 -17.18
N LEU A 837 -14.97 -5.97 -16.83
CA LEU A 837 -15.89 -5.33 -15.86
C LEU A 837 -17.39 -5.43 -16.17
N THR A 838 -17.73 -5.73 -17.42
CA THR A 838 -19.12 -5.95 -17.87
C THR A 838 -19.52 -7.42 -17.95
N SER A 839 -18.59 -8.35 -17.70
CA SER A 839 -18.86 -9.79 -17.63
C SER A 839 -19.60 -10.10 -16.35
N ASP A 840 -20.59 -11.00 -16.39
CA ASP A 840 -21.25 -11.47 -15.16
C ASP A 840 -20.62 -12.74 -14.58
N THR A 841 -19.53 -13.21 -15.20
CA THR A 841 -18.86 -14.44 -14.80
C THR A 841 -17.35 -14.30 -14.66
N ILE A 842 -16.80 -14.99 -13.66
CA ILE A 842 -15.37 -15.30 -13.57
C ILE A 842 -15.22 -16.79 -13.84
N THR A 843 -14.27 -17.14 -14.70
CA THR A 843 -13.96 -18.54 -14.99
C THR A 843 -12.52 -18.86 -14.66
N GLY A 844 -12.27 -20.12 -14.36
CA GLY A 844 -10.92 -20.58 -14.13
C GLY A 844 -10.81 -22.10 -14.12
N THR A 845 -9.61 -22.56 -13.83
CA THR A 845 -9.26 -23.97 -13.69
C THR A 845 -8.59 -24.20 -12.36
N TYR A 846 -8.77 -25.38 -11.78
CA TYR A 846 -8.13 -25.76 -10.54
C TYR A 846 -7.52 -27.16 -10.64
N THR A 847 -6.76 -27.56 -9.63
CA THR A 847 -6.24 -28.93 -9.46
C THR A 847 -6.38 -29.32 -8.00
N GLY A 848 -6.29 -30.62 -7.70
CA GLY A 848 -6.39 -31.13 -6.34
C GLY A 848 -7.82 -31.49 -5.91
N LEU A 849 -7.94 -31.90 -4.65
CA LEU A 849 -9.22 -32.13 -3.98
C LEU A 849 -9.69 -30.81 -3.37
N VAL A 850 -10.92 -30.42 -3.69
CA VAL A 850 -11.48 -29.10 -3.37
C VAL A 850 -12.81 -29.29 -2.69
N GLY A 851 -13.02 -28.60 -1.58
CA GLY A 851 -14.31 -28.50 -0.92
C GLY A 851 -15.20 -27.48 -1.62
N THR A 852 -14.71 -26.23 -1.76
CA THR A 852 -15.42 -25.16 -2.46
C THR A 852 -14.46 -24.12 -3.03
N ILE A 853 -14.98 -23.15 -3.77
CA ILE A 853 -14.26 -21.97 -4.24
C ILE A 853 -15.08 -20.77 -3.80
N GLN A 854 -14.44 -19.68 -3.39
CA GLN A 854 -15.14 -18.44 -3.06
C GLN A 854 -14.46 -17.24 -3.72
N LEU A 855 -15.25 -16.18 -3.92
CA LEU A 855 -14.78 -14.91 -4.42
C LEU A 855 -14.66 -13.94 -3.26
N ARG A 856 -13.51 -13.27 -3.17
CA ARG A 856 -13.35 -12.06 -2.36
C ARG A 856 -13.29 -10.84 -3.25
N VAL A 857 -14.08 -9.84 -2.91
CA VAL A 857 -13.97 -8.51 -3.50
C VAL A 857 -13.68 -7.54 -2.37
N ASN A 858 -12.58 -6.80 -2.49
CA ASN A 858 -12.10 -5.86 -1.47
C ASN A 858 -11.94 -6.51 -0.09
N GLY A 859 -11.46 -7.76 -0.07
CA GLY A 859 -11.20 -8.55 1.14
C GLY A 859 -12.43 -9.23 1.76
N GLN A 860 -13.65 -8.88 1.34
CA GLN A 860 -14.89 -9.51 1.81
C GLN A 860 -15.27 -10.70 0.95
N VAL A 861 -15.69 -11.81 1.56
CA VAL A 861 -16.31 -12.92 0.82
C VAL A 861 -17.66 -12.45 0.30
N VAL A 862 -17.85 -12.48 -1.01
CA VAL A 862 -19.10 -12.07 -1.64
C VAL A 862 -19.93 -13.31 -2.01
N PRO A 863 -21.27 -13.27 -1.82
CA PRO A 863 -22.13 -14.38 -2.19
C PRO A 863 -22.31 -14.38 -3.71
N VAL A 864 -21.51 -15.21 -4.39
CA VAL A 864 -21.63 -15.51 -5.81
C VAL A 864 -22.02 -16.98 -5.97
N ASP A 865 -22.71 -17.29 -7.06
CA ASP A 865 -23.02 -18.68 -7.39
C ASP A 865 -21.76 -19.33 -7.95
N VAL A 866 -21.32 -20.42 -7.32
CA VAL A 866 -20.09 -21.12 -7.71
C VAL A 866 -20.44 -22.49 -8.26
N ARG A 867 -20.18 -22.68 -9.55
CA ARG A 867 -20.28 -23.98 -10.20
C ARG A 867 -18.90 -24.59 -10.36
N ILE A 868 -18.67 -25.72 -9.70
CA ILE A 868 -17.44 -26.49 -9.79
C ILE A 868 -17.68 -27.71 -10.69
N GLU A 869 -16.90 -27.83 -11.76
CA GLU A 869 -16.94 -28.98 -12.67
C GLU A 869 -15.82 -29.96 -12.31
N SER A 870 -16.16 -30.99 -11.54
CA SER A 870 -15.19 -31.95 -11.00
C SER A 870 -14.45 -32.78 -12.06
N THR A 871 -15.08 -33.03 -13.21
CA THR A 871 -14.50 -33.81 -14.33
C THR A 871 -13.50 -33.01 -15.15
N THR A 872 -13.85 -31.76 -15.51
CA THR A 872 -13.02 -30.88 -16.36
C THR A 872 -12.04 -30.05 -15.53
N LYS A 873 -12.18 -30.07 -14.19
CA LYS A 873 -11.42 -29.26 -13.23
C LYS A 873 -11.51 -27.76 -13.53
N ARG A 874 -12.70 -27.32 -13.93
CA ARG A 874 -13.03 -25.92 -14.20
C ARG A 874 -13.99 -25.41 -13.14
N PHE A 875 -14.02 -24.09 -12.98
CA PHE A 875 -15.07 -23.43 -12.23
C PHE A 875 -15.61 -22.22 -12.97
N VAL A 876 -16.86 -21.91 -12.67
CA VAL A 876 -17.55 -20.69 -13.10
C VAL A 876 -18.15 -20.07 -11.85
N MET A 877 -17.87 -18.78 -11.64
CA MET A 877 -18.56 -17.94 -10.68
C MET A 877 -19.51 -17.05 -11.45
N GLU A 878 -20.77 -17.00 -11.06
CA GLU A 878 -21.82 -16.21 -11.70
C GLU A 878 -22.31 -15.10 -10.77
N GLN A 879 -23.01 -14.10 -11.30
CA GLN A 879 -23.48 -12.91 -10.58
C GLN A 879 -22.35 -11.99 -10.08
N VAL A 880 -21.20 -12.03 -10.75
CA VAL A 880 -19.99 -11.30 -10.33
C VAL A 880 -20.13 -9.79 -10.56
N ALA A 881 -20.86 -9.36 -11.60
CA ALA A 881 -20.94 -7.94 -11.98
C ALA A 881 -21.58 -7.06 -10.90
N THR A 882 -22.38 -7.66 -10.01
CA THR A 882 -22.97 -6.96 -8.86
C THR A 882 -21.91 -6.52 -7.84
N TRP A 883 -20.80 -7.27 -7.74
CA TRP A 883 -19.78 -7.12 -6.71
C TRP A 883 -18.50 -6.47 -7.22
N VAL A 884 -18.09 -6.78 -8.46
CA VAL A 884 -16.90 -6.21 -9.10
C VAL A 884 -17.33 -5.08 -10.03
N GLN A 885 -17.17 -3.84 -9.58
CA GLN A 885 -17.72 -2.63 -10.20
C GLN A 885 -16.64 -1.66 -10.71
N SER A 886 -15.39 -1.83 -10.27
CA SER A 886 -14.25 -0.99 -10.68
C SER A 886 -12.98 -1.80 -10.94
N THR A 887 -12.07 -1.32 -11.79
CA THR A 887 -10.72 -1.91 -11.92
C THR A 887 -9.87 -1.72 -10.66
N GLU A 888 -10.29 -0.83 -9.77
CA GLU A 888 -9.67 -0.63 -8.46
C GLU A 888 -10.09 -1.70 -7.43
N ASP A 889 -11.12 -2.50 -7.74
CA ASP A 889 -11.54 -3.57 -6.84
C ASP A 889 -10.44 -4.64 -6.73
N THR A 890 -10.07 -5.02 -5.51
CA THR A 890 -9.18 -6.16 -5.29
C THR A 890 -10.01 -7.43 -5.33
N VAL A 891 -9.93 -8.16 -6.44
CA VAL A 891 -10.70 -9.38 -6.65
C VAL A 891 -9.80 -10.59 -6.55
N VAL A 892 -10.09 -11.46 -5.59
CA VAL A 892 -9.31 -12.67 -5.30
C VAL A 892 -10.23 -13.87 -5.32
N VAL A 893 -9.87 -14.89 -6.10
CA VAL A 893 -10.49 -16.21 -6.01
C VAL A 893 -9.69 -17.05 -5.03
N GLU A 894 -10.37 -17.72 -4.11
CA GLU A 894 -9.77 -18.65 -3.16
C GLU A 894 -10.32 -20.05 -3.40
N LEU A 895 -9.42 -21.01 -3.49
CA LEU A 895 -9.69 -22.45 -3.54
C LEU A 895 -9.66 -22.97 -2.10
N LEU A 896 -10.71 -23.65 -1.62
CA LEU A 896 -10.81 -24.11 -0.24
C LEU A 896 -10.96 -25.63 -0.14
N ASP A 897 -10.47 -26.21 0.94
CA ASP A 897 -10.74 -27.62 1.29
C ASP A 897 -12.12 -27.81 1.92
N THR A 898 -12.44 -29.05 2.31
CA THR A 898 -13.72 -29.39 2.97
C THR A 898 -13.85 -28.87 4.41
N ALA A 899 -12.75 -28.43 5.04
CA ALA A 899 -12.74 -27.79 6.35
C ALA A 899 -12.85 -26.25 6.26
N GLY A 900 -12.84 -25.69 5.04
CA GLY A 900 -12.88 -24.25 4.81
C GLY A 900 -11.51 -23.56 4.88
N GLN A 901 -10.41 -24.32 4.79
CA GLN A 901 -9.07 -23.77 4.73
C GLN A 901 -8.67 -23.44 3.29
N VAL A 902 -8.03 -22.28 3.08
CA VAL A 902 -7.57 -21.83 1.76
C VAL A 902 -6.37 -22.67 1.30
N LEU A 903 -6.54 -23.37 0.18
CA LEU A 903 -5.54 -24.22 -0.47
C LEU A 903 -4.71 -23.47 -1.53
N ALA A 904 -5.32 -22.52 -2.23
CA ALA A 904 -4.66 -21.68 -3.22
C ALA A 904 -5.45 -20.38 -3.43
N THR A 905 -4.77 -19.29 -3.77
CA THR A 905 -5.40 -18.02 -4.12
C THR A 905 -4.94 -17.55 -5.50
N ALA A 906 -5.77 -16.78 -6.17
CA ALA A 906 -5.42 -16.15 -7.43
C ALA A 906 -6.10 -14.79 -7.54
N ILE A 907 -5.30 -13.76 -7.83
CA ILE A 907 -5.80 -12.42 -8.11
C ILE A 907 -6.41 -12.43 -9.51
N VAL A 908 -7.61 -11.87 -9.62
CA VAL A 908 -8.31 -11.72 -10.90
C VAL A 908 -7.82 -10.43 -11.54
N VAL A 909 -7.25 -10.55 -12.74
CA VAL A 909 -6.86 -9.37 -13.52
C VAL A 909 -8.13 -8.70 -14.04
N LEU A 910 -8.44 -7.51 -13.53
CA LEU A 910 -9.58 -6.73 -13.99
C LEU A 910 -9.22 -5.97 -15.27
N VAL A 911 -10.14 -6.00 -16.23
CA VAL A 911 -9.98 -5.36 -17.54
C VAL A 911 -11.12 -4.36 -17.72
N ASP A 912 -10.77 -3.08 -17.86
CA ASP A 912 -11.69 -2.01 -18.22
C ASP A 912 -12.09 -2.16 -19.69
N PRO A 913 -13.40 -2.14 -20.05
CA PRO A 913 -13.81 -2.09 -21.45
C PRO A 913 -13.18 -0.89 -22.19
N PRO A 914 -12.64 -1.11 -23.40
CA PRO A 914 -12.08 -0.02 -24.18
C PRO A 914 -13.17 1.00 -24.56
N ALA A 915 -12.84 2.28 -24.44
CA ALA A 915 -13.73 3.39 -24.77
C ALA A 915 -12.93 4.55 -25.36
N VAL A 916 -13.56 5.40 -26.17
CA VAL A 916 -12.95 6.62 -26.69
C VAL A 916 -13.91 7.79 -26.57
N SER A 917 -13.41 8.93 -26.12
CA SER A 917 -14.20 10.12 -25.79
C SER A 917 -13.54 11.34 -26.43
N PRO A 918 -13.86 11.67 -27.69
CA PRO A 918 -13.41 12.91 -28.31
C PRO A 918 -14.03 14.14 -27.64
N GLU A 919 -13.23 15.19 -27.51
CA GLU A 919 -13.73 16.53 -27.20
C GLU A 919 -14.44 17.13 -28.42
N PRO A 920 -15.39 18.06 -28.23
CA PRO A 920 -15.99 18.80 -29.33
C PRO A 920 -14.92 19.52 -30.17
N TYR A 921 -15.10 19.49 -31.48
CA TYR A 921 -14.16 20.04 -32.45
C TYR A 921 -14.69 21.34 -33.07
N SER A 922 -14.01 22.45 -32.80
CA SER A 922 -14.26 23.70 -33.51
C SER A 922 -13.83 23.57 -34.97
N TRP A 923 -14.75 23.85 -35.89
CA TRP A 923 -14.53 23.81 -37.33
C TRP A 923 -13.23 24.53 -37.73
N ASN A 924 -12.45 23.91 -38.62
CA ASN A 924 -11.13 24.37 -39.08
C ASN A 924 -10.02 24.45 -38.02
N ASN A 925 -10.22 23.99 -36.79
CA ASN A 925 -9.14 23.87 -35.81
C ASN A 925 -8.13 22.77 -36.22
N GLN A 926 -6.88 22.88 -35.76
CA GLN A 926 -5.79 22.00 -36.21
C GLN A 926 -6.03 20.53 -35.89
N THR A 927 -6.47 20.22 -34.67
CA THR A 927 -6.57 18.85 -34.16
C THR A 927 -7.89 18.58 -33.44
N ILE A 928 -8.33 17.33 -33.47
CA ILE A 928 -9.32 16.77 -32.54
C ILE A 928 -8.55 16.13 -31.39
N THR A 929 -8.92 16.44 -30.17
CA THR A 929 -8.36 15.87 -28.94
C THR A 929 -9.40 15.05 -28.20
N GLY A 930 -8.96 14.23 -27.27
CA GLY A 930 -9.87 13.46 -26.41
C GLY A 930 -9.13 12.48 -25.53
N THR A 931 -9.90 11.68 -24.82
CA THR A 931 -9.41 10.64 -23.92
C THR A 931 -9.84 9.26 -24.40
N TYR A 932 -9.19 8.21 -23.89
CA TYR A 932 -9.59 6.83 -24.13
C TYR A 932 -9.39 5.98 -22.87
N ARG A 933 -10.03 4.80 -22.84
CA ARG A 933 -9.84 3.76 -21.82
C ARG A 933 -9.48 2.45 -22.49
N GLY A 934 -8.84 1.55 -21.75
CA GLY A 934 -8.35 0.27 -22.27
C GLY A 934 -7.03 0.35 -23.05
N GLN A 935 -6.59 -0.78 -23.58
CA GLN A 935 -5.28 -0.97 -24.21
C GLN A 935 -5.25 -0.52 -25.69
N GLY A 936 -5.49 0.77 -25.94
CA GLY A 936 -5.42 1.37 -27.28
C GLY A 936 -3.99 1.67 -27.76
N ASP A 937 -3.75 1.55 -29.06
CA ASP A 937 -2.45 1.82 -29.72
C ASP A 937 -2.53 3.04 -30.66
N THR A 938 -3.62 3.17 -31.41
CA THR A 938 -3.83 4.30 -32.34
C THR A 938 -5.28 4.75 -32.33
N VAL A 939 -5.52 5.99 -32.74
CA VAL A 939 -6.85 6.50 -33.09
C VAL A 939 -6.92 6.80 -34.59
N GLN A 940 -8.11 6.62 -35.17
CA GLN A 940 -8.43 6.95 -36.54
C GLN A 940 -9.52 8.02 -36.59
N LEU A 941 -9.37 8.97 -37.49
CA LEU A 941 -10.38 9.97 -37.82
C LEU A 941 -11.17 9.49 -39.03
N TRP A 942 -12.47 9.33 -38.85
CA TRP A 942 -13.41 8.98 -39.90
C TRP A 942 -14.32 10.16 -40.20
N VAL A 943 -14.49 10.49 -41.49
CA VAL A 943 -15.35 11.58 -41.95
C VAL A 943 -16.31 11.00 -42.98
N ASN A 944 -17.62 11.14 -42.73
CA ASN A 944 -18.70 10.59 -43.58
C ASN A 944 -18.52 9.09 -43.90
N GLY A 945 -18.00 8.31 -42.95
CA GLY A 945 -17.78 6.88 -43.12
C GLY A 945 -16.47 6.49 -43.83
N GLU A 946 -15.56 7.42 -44.11
CA GLU A 946 -14.23 7.12 -44.66
C GLU A 946 -13.11 7.50 -43.68
N MET A 947 -12.09 6.64 -43.54
CA MET A 947 -10.90 6.93 -42.72
C MET A 947 -9.99 7.92 -43.44
N VAL A 948 -9.86 9.13 -42.90
CA VAL A 948 -9.08 10.23 -43.50
C VAL A 948 -7.74 10.48 -42.80
N LYS A 949 -7.59 10.03 -41.54
CA LYS A 949 -6.34 10.20 -40.78
C LYS A 949 -6.18 9.12 -39.72
N ARG A 950 -4.94 8.88 -39.31
CA ARG A 950 -4.56 8.06 -38.14
C ARG A 950 -3.49 8.79 -37.33
N ALA A 951 -3.52 8.61 -36.01
CA ALA A 951 -2.51 9.11 -35.07
C ALA A 951 -2.25 8.07 -33.96
N ALA A 952 -1.06 8.11 -33.38
CA ALA A 952 -0.76 7.35 -32.16
C ALA A 952 -1.47 7.99 -30.95
N VAL A 953 -1.88 7.16 -29.99
CA VAL A 953 -2.39 7.65 -28.70
C VAL A 953 -1.22 7.94 -27.75
N GLN A 954 -1.46 8.77 -26.73
CA GLN A 954 -0.51 8.93 -25.63
C GLN A 954 -0.86 7.95 -24.51
N ALA A 955 -0.01 6.94 -24.33
CA ALA A 955 -0.21 5.87 -23.35
C ALA A 955 -0.13 6.36 -21.90
N THR A 956 0.76 7.31 -21.59
CA THR A 956 1.03 7.74 -20.22
C THR A 956 -0.14 8.47 -19.55
N ASN A 957 -0.96 9.19 -20.33
CA ASN A 957 -2.06 10.00 -19.81
C ASN A 957 -3.42 9.62 -20.40
N HIS A 958 -3.48 8.52 -21.17
CA HIS A 958 -4.70 8.05 -21.83
C HIS A 958 -5.41 9.12 -22.69
N THR A 959 -4.64 9.95 -23.40
CA THR A 959 -5.16 10.99 -24.31
C THR A 959 -4.80 10.73 -25.77
N PHE A 960 -5.45 11.42 -26.69
CA PHE A 960 -5.06 11.48 -28.09
C PHE A 960 -5.17 12.88 -28.67
N SER A 961 -4.41 13.14 -29.73
CA SER A 961 -4.53 14.32 -30.58
C SER A 961 -4.35 13.89 -32.03
N ILE A 962 -5.31 14.22 -32.91
CA ILE A 962 -5.30 13.84 -34.32
C ILE A 962 -5.57 15.06 -35.20
N TRP A 963 -4.74 15.26 -36.22
CA TRP A 963 -4.90 16.38 -37.16
C TRP A 963 -6.22 16.30 -37.94
N ALA A 964 -6.97 17.39 -37.99
CA ALA A 964 -8.29 17.50 -38.60
C ALA A 964 -8.47 18.71 -39.52
N GLN A 965 -7.65 19.76 -39.39
CA GLN A 965 -7.77 20.96 -40.24
C GLN A 965 -7.66 20.63 -41.73
N GLY A 966 -8.66 21.06 -42.50
CA GLY A 966 -8.75 20.84 -43.94
C GLY A 966 -9.18 19.43 -44.36
N LEU A 967 -9.47 18.52 -43.40
CA LEU A 967 -9.87 17.14 -43.70
C LEU A 967 -11.39 16.93 -43.73
N LEU A 968 -12.16 17.88 -43.20
CA LEU A 968 -13.62 17.82 -43.24
C LEU A 968 -14.14 18.68 -44.41
N PRO A 969 -15.17 18.24 -45.15
CA PRO A 969 -15.71 18.98 -46.29
C PRO A 969 -16.65 20.14 -45.90
N SER A 970 -17.36 20.02 -44.78
CA SER A 970 -18.18 21.11 -44.19
C SER A 970 -18.39 20.85 -42.70
N LYS A 971 -18.86 21.87 -41.95
CA LYS A 971 -19.14 21.76 -40.51
C LYS A 971 -20.22 20.71 -40.17
N ASP A 972 -21.03 20.33 -41.15
CA ASP A 972 -22.13 19.37 -40.97
C ASP A 972 -21.69 17.92 -41.30
N ALA A 973 -20.40 17.69 -41.55
CA ALA A 973 -19.88 16.34 -41.78
C ALA A 973 -20.01 15.46 -40.52
N VAL A 974 -20.33 14.18 -40.70
CA VAL A 974 -20.32 13.20 -39.61
C VAL A 974 -18.86 12.82 -39.33
N VAL A 975 -18.40 13.03 -38.11
CA VAL A 975 -17.02 12.80 -37.71
C VAL A 975 -16.98 11.79 -36.59
N ASP A 976 -16.22 10.71 -36.75
CA ASP A 976 -15.98 9.74 -35.68
C ASP A 976 -14.49 9.62 -35.37
N ILE A 977 -14.19 9.36 -34.09
CA ILE A 977 -12.91 8.83 -33.65
C ILE A 977 -13.07 7.35 -33.35
N VAL A 978 -12.13 6.55 -33.88
CA VAL A 978 -12.06 5.11 -33.68
C VAL A 978 -10.77 4.74 -32.97
N LEU A 979 -10.85 4.15 -31.79
CA LEU A 979 -9.72 3.58 -31.07
C LEU A 979 -9.40 2.18 -31.62
N CYS A 980 -8.13 1.92 -31.87
CA CYS A 980 -7.65 0.65 -32.38
C CYS A 980 -6.58 0.03 -31.48
N ASP A 981 -6.53 -1.30 -31.42
CA ASP A 981 -5.49 -2.07 -30.73
C ASP A 981 -4.16 -2.14 -31.55
N LYS A 982 -3.16 -2.85 -31.03
CA LYS A 982 -1.87 -3.09 -31.72
C LYS A 982 -2.00 -3.79 -33.07
N ASN A 983 -3.06 -4.60 -33.25
CA ASN A 983 -3.36 -5.29 -34.50
C ASN A 983 -4.16 -4.42 -35.48
N LYS A 984 -4.42 -3.15 -35.12
CA LYS A 984 -5.21 -2.17 -35.88
C LYS A 984 -6.69 -2.53 -36.00
N MET A 985 -7.19 -3.38 -35.10
CA MET A 985 -8.61 -3.70 -35.00
C MET A 985 -9.33 -2.61 -34.21
N GLU A 986 -10.52 -2.21 -34.68
CA GLU A 986 -11.41 -1.29 -33.97
C GLU A 986 -11.86 -1.91 -32.64
N ILE A 987 -11.64 -1.19 -31.55
CA ILE A 987 -12.01 -1.60 -30.18
C ILE A 987 -12.96 -0.61 -29.49
N ALA A 988 -13.07 0.63 -29.99
CA ALA A 988 -14.09 1.60 -29.59
C ALA A 988 -14.29 2.67 -30.66
N ARG A 989 -15.48 3.27 -30.71
CA ARG A 989 -15.84 4.38 -31.62
C ARG A 989 -16.72 5.40 -30.91
N ALA A 990 -16.49 6.68 -31.19
CA ALA A 990 -17.36 7.76 -30.74
C ALA A 990 -17.43 8.90 -31.76
N THR A 991 -18.61 9.49 -31.89
CA THR A 991 -18.86 10.63 -32.77
C THR A 991 -18.37 11.93 -32.12
N VAL A 992 -17.71 12.77 -32.91
CA VAL A 992 -17.21 14.09 -32.54
C VAL A 992 -18.29 15.13 -32.81
N VAL A 993 -18.57 15.98 -31.81
CA VAL A 993 -19.45 17.14 -32.00
C VAL A 993 -18.67 18.24 -32.70
N VAL A 994 -19.05 18.61 -33.92
CA VAL A 994 -18.41 19.71 -34.68
C VAL A 994 -19.16 21.02 -34.42
N THR A 995 -18.44 22.07 -34.02
CA THR A 995 -19.03 23.38 -33.68
C THR A 995 -18.44 24.50 -34.54
N ASP A 996 -19.15 25.62 -34.70
CA ASP A 996 -18.58 26.80 -35.32
C ASP A 996 -17.38 27.36 -34.52
N PRO A 997 -16.44 28.08 -35.17
CA PRO A 997 -15.38 28.78 -34.47
C PRO A 997 -15.96 29.76 -33.45
N PRO A 998 -15.35 29.89 -32.26
CA PRO A 998 -15.87 30.77 -31.23
C PRO A 998 -15.80 32.23 -31.67
N SER A 999 -16.93 32.92 -31.54
CA SER A 999 -17.04 34.36 -31.77
C SER A 999 -17.93 34.99 -30.72
N ILE A 1000 -17.79 36.28 -30.46
CA ILE A 1000 -18.67 37.02 -29.57
C ILE A 1000 -19.06 38.36 -30.19
N THR A 1001 -20.35 38.66 -30.18
CA THR A 1001 -20.94 39.85 -30.79
C THR A 1001 -21.82 40.58 -29.77
N PRO A 1002 -21.26 41.57 -29.05
CA PRO A 1002 -22.03 42.47 -28.21
C PRO A 1002 -23.00 43.34 -29.03
N LYS A 1003 -24.21 43.56 -28.52
CA LYS A 1003 -25.15 44.58 -29.04
C LYS A 1003 -24.66 45.98 -28.66
N LEU A 1004 -25.18 47.00 -29.36
CA LEU A 1004 -24.97 48.42 -29.01
C LEU A 1004 -25.40 48.66 -27.56
N TYR A 1005 -24.48 49.20 -26.76
CA TYR A 1005 -24.74 49.52 -25.35
C TYR A 1005 -25.10 51.00 -25.20
N LEU A 1006 -26.29 51.27 -24.67
CA LEU A 1006 -26.67 52.61 -24.25
C LEU A 1006 -26.00 52.88 -22.89
N TRP A 1007 -25.08 53.83 -22.83
CA TRP A 1007 -24.35 54.18 -21.62
C TRP A 1007 -25.31 54.47 -20.47
N GLN A 1008 -25.04 53.87 -19.31
CA GLN A 1008 -25.90 53.80 -18.11
C GLN A 1008 -27.07 52.79 -18.15
N ASN A 1009 -27.22 52.01 -19.22
CA ASN A 1009 -28.13 50.85 -19.18
C ASN A 1009 -27.57 49.78 -18.20
N PRO A 1010 -28.40 49.08 -17.40
CA PRO A 1010 -27.90 48.12 -16.44
C PRO A 1010 -26.98 47.02 -16.98
N THR A 1011 -27.21 46.56 -18.20
CA THR A 1011 -26.58 45.35 -18.76
C THR A 1011 -26.11 45.52 -20.20
N ILE A 1012 -24.97 44.93 -20.54
CA ILE A 1012 -24.55 44.67 -21.91
C ILE A 1012 -25.08 43.29 -22.32
N THR A 1013 -25.68 43.19 -23.50
CA THR A 1013 -26.18 41.92 -24.04
C THR A 1013 -25.55 41.63 -25.40
N GLY A 1014 -25.59 40.38 -25.84
CA GLY A 1014 -25.08 39.99 -27.15
C GLY A 1014 -25.31 38.52 -27.47
N THR A 1015 -24.66 38.06 -28.53
CA THR A 1015 -24.68 36.66 -29.00
C THR A 1015 -23.26 36.12 -29.10
N PHE A 1016 -23.11 34.81 -29.10
CA PHE A 1016 -21.83 34.15 -29.34
C PHE A 1016 -22.00 32.86 -30.16
N THR A 1017 -20.90 32.33 -30.67
CA THR A 1017 -20.82 31.01 -31.34
C THR A 1017 -19.76 30.16 -30.63
N GLY A 1018 -19.83 28.82 -30.77
CA GLY A 1018 -18.94 27.88 -30.09
C GLY A 1018 -19.33 27.60 -28.63
N LEU A 1019 -18.52 26.80 -27.93
CA LEU A 1019 -18.80 26.32 -26.57
C LEU A 1019 -18.24 27.28 -25.49
N GLY A 1020 -18.90 28.43 -25.33
CA GLY A 1020 -18.64 29.36 -24.24
C GLY A 1020 -19.33 28.95 -22.94
N ALA A 1021 -18.64 29.07 -21.80
CA ALA A 1021 -19.22 28.86 -20.47
C ALA A 1021 -19.58 30.19 -19.78
N SER A 1022 -18.79 31.25 -20.02
CA SER A 1022 -19.01 32.56 -19.42
C SER A 1022 -18.51 33.69 -20.33
N VAL A 1023 -18.83 34.93 -19.96
CA VAL A 1023 -18.30 36.15 -20.57
C VAL A 1023 -17.65 37.02 -19.52
N THR A 1024 -16.55 37.67 -19.87
CA THR A 1024 -15.83 38.62 -19.02
C THR A 1024 -15.87 40.01 -19.62
N LEU A 1025 -16.37 40.97 -18.84
CA LEU A 1025 -16.39 42.40 -19.15
C LEU A 1025 -15.06 43.05 -18.78
N TYR A 1026 -14.49 43.76 -19.74
CA TYR A 1026 -13.32 44.62 -19.57
C TYR A 1026 -13.72 46.07 -19.78
N ALA A 1027 -13.20 46.96 -18.94
CA ALA A 1027 -13.25 48.40 -19.15
C ALA A 1027 -11.82 48.97 -19.00
N ASN A 1028 -11.36 49.68 -20.02
CA ASN A 1028 -10.01 50.25 -20.10
C ASN A 1028 -8.89 49.23 -19.80
N GLY A 1029 -9.04 48.00 -20.33
CA GLY A 1029 -8.10 46.89 -20.14
C GLY A 1029 -8.18 46.17 -18.79
N LYS A 1030 -9.03 46.63 -17.86
CA LYS A 1030 -9.22 45.99 -16.55
C LYS A 1030 -10.42 45.05 -16.56
N VAL A 1031 -10.26 43.86 -15.99
CA VAL A 1031 -11.37 42.93 -15.70
C VAL A 1031 -12.31 43.57 -14.70
N ILE A 1032 -13.58 43.70 -15.09
CA ILE A 1032 -14.64 44.26 -14.24
C ILE A 1032 -15.47 43.14 -13.62
N LYS A 1033 -15.99 42.25 -14.45
CA LYS A 1033 -16.95 41.23 -14.03
C LYS A 1033 -16.94 40.05 -14.99
N THR A 1034 -17.27 38.86 -14.47
CA THR A 1034 -17.55 37.67 -15.26
C THR A 1034 -18.99 37.23 -14.98
N ALA A 1035 -19.69 36.76 -16.00
CA ALA A 1035 -21.06 36.24 -15.89
C ALA A 1035 -21.23 35.02 -16.79
N SER A 1036 -22.02 34.03 -16.37
CA SER A 1036 -22.35 32.88 -17.22
C SER A 1036 -23.12 33.32 -18.46
N VAL A 1037 -22.94 32.58 -19.56
CA VAL A 1037 -23.76 32.76 -20.77
C VAL A 1037 -25.12 32.08 -20.63
N ASN A 1038 -26.08 32.47 -21.46
CA ASN A 1038 -27.39 31.84 -21.53
C ASN A 1038 -27.34 30.58 -22.43
N GLY A 1039 -28.25 29.63 -22.20
CA GLY A 1039 -28.30 28.36 -22.95
C GLY A 1039 -28.73 28.47 -24.41
N ASP A 1040 -29.11 29.66 -24.87
CA ASP A 1040 -29.57 29.97 -26.24
C ASP A 1040 -28.51 30.73 -27.07
N ASN A 1041 -27.22 30.60 -26.70
CA ASN A 1041 -26.10 31.32 -27.32
C ASN A 1041 -26.17 32.85 -27.21
N THR A 1042 -26.89 33.37 -26.21
CA THR A 1042 -26.89 34.79 -25.85
C THR A 1042 -26.13 35.04 -24.54
N PHE A 1043 -25.77 36.29 -24.26
CA PHE A 1043 -25.24 36.67 -22.95
C PHE A 1043 -25.86 37.97 -22.46
N SER A 1044 -25.85 38.13 -21.13
CA SER A 1044 -26.21 39.38 -20.45
C SER A 1044 -25.26 39.56 -19.27
N ILE A 1045 -24.59 40.72 -19.20
CA ILE A 1045 -23.65 41.03 -18.13
C ILE A 1045 -23.91 42.43 -17.59
N TYR A 1046 -24.01 42.53 -16.27
CA TYR A 1046 -24.26 43.81 -15.59
C TYR A 1046 -23.04 44.73 -15.69
N ALA A 1047 -23.26 45.93 -16.23
CA ALA A 1047 -22.22 46.92 -16.55
C ALA A 1047 -22.45 48.29 -15.90
N TYR A 1048 -23.63 48.53 -15.30
CA TYR A 1048 -23.94 49.78 -14.60
C TYR A 1048 -22.91 50.09 -13.52
N THR A 1049 -22.56 51.36 -13.33
CA THR A 1049 -21.54 51.88 -12.39
C THR A 1049 -20.09 51.49 -12.65
N PHE A 1050 -19.80 50.65 -13.66
CA PHE A 1050 -18.43 50.21 -13.98
C PHE A 1050 -17.84 50.86 -15.24
N ILE A 1051 -18.63 51.66 -15.96
CA ILE A 1051 -18.23 52.40 -17.17
C ILE A 1051 -18.48 53.88 -16.88
N ASP A 1052 -17.40 54.65 -16.72
CA ASP A 1052 -17.44 56.02 -16.21
C ASP A 1052 -17.90 57.00 -17.28
N LYS A 1053 -17.54 56.76 -18.54
CA LYS A 1053 -17.86 57.64 -19.68
C LYS A 1053 -18.02 56.84 -20.96
N VAL A 1054 -18.82 57.37 -21.88
CA VAL A 1054 -19.06 56.75 -23.21
C VAL A 1054 -17.79 56.60 -24.06
N THR A 1055 -16.69 57.26 -23.70
CA THR A 1055 -15.39 57.16 -24.38
C THR A 1055 -14.47 56.08 -23.80
N ASP A 1056 -14.88 55.36 -22.76
CA ASP A 1056 -14.09 54.24 -22.23
C ASP A 1056 -13.98 53.10 -23.26
N VAL A 1057 -12.88 52.35 -23.25
CA VAL A 1057 -12.74 51.16 -24.10
C VAL A 1057 -13.38 49.99 -23.37
N VAL A 1058 -14.50 49.49 -23.89
CA VAL A 1058 -15.26 48.39 -23.28
C VAL A 1058 -15.24 47.18 -24.19
N GLU A 1059 -14.89 46.02 -23.64
CA GLU A 1059 -14.77 44.76 -24.39
C GLU A 1059 -15.46 43.62 -23.64
N ILE A 1060 -15.98 42.64 -24.38
CA ILE A 1060 -16.43 41.37 -23.83
C ILE A 1060 -15.56 40.25 -24.39
N ALA A 1061 -15.04 39.42 -23.49
CA ALA A 1061 -14.39 38.15 -23.83
C ALA A 1061 -15.34 36.98 -23.59
N LEU A 1062 -15.38 36.01 -24.51
CA LEU A 1062 -16.00 34.71 -24.32
C LEU A 1062 -14.98 33.76 -23.68
N VAL A 1063 -15.39 33.05 -22.65
CA VAL A 1063 -14.52 32.19 -21.82
C VAL A 1063 -15.08 30.78 -21.79
N ASP A 1064 -14.23 29.77 -22.00
CA ASP A 1064 -14.60 28.36 -21.96
C ASP A 1064 -14.74 27.82 -20.51
N SER A 1065 -15.12 26.55 -20.37
CA SER A 1065 -15.29 25.91 -19.05
C SER A 1065 -13.99 25.73 -18.26
N GLN A 1066 -12.83 25.92 -18.90
CA GLN A 1066 -11.51 25.86 -18.27
C GLN A 1066 -11.01 27.27 -17.87
N GLY A 1067 -11.82 28.32 -18.10
CA GLY A 1067 -11.46 29.69 -17.78
C GLY A 1067 -10.58 30.38 -18.82
N ARG A 1068 -10.42 29.79 -20.01
CA ARG A 1068 -9.60 30.38 -21.09
C ARG A 1068 -10.45 31.29 -21.96
N GLU A 1069 -9.88 32.44 -22.33
CA GLU A 1069 -10.49 33.33 -23.32
C GLU A 1069 -10.39 32.72 -24.72
N ILE A 1070 -11.53 32.57 -25.39
CA ILE A 1070 -11.66 31.93 -26.71
C ILE A 1070 -12.16 32.89 -27.80
N ALA A 1071 -12.71 34.05 -27.43
CA ALA A 1071 -13.04 35.14 -28.35
C ALA A 1071 -13.11 36.48 -27.60
N ARG A 1072 -12.87 37.60 -28.28
CA ARG A 1072 -13.02 38.96 -27.71
C ARG A 1072 -13.60 39.91 -28.74
N SER A 1073 -14.43 40.84 -28.30
CA SER A 1073 -14.97 41.89 -29.16
C SER A 1073 -15.23 43.19 -28.40
N ASN A 1074 -15.10 44.31 -29.10
CA ASN A 1074 -15.40 45.64 -28.59
C ASN A 1074 -16.92 45.84 -28.45
N VAL A 1075 -17.32 46.48 -27.35
CA VAL A 1075 -18.69 46.95 -27.14
C VAL A 1075 -18.81 48.36 -27.71
N ARG A 1076 -19.68 48.52 -28.71
CA ARG A 1076 -20.02 49.86 -29.21
C ARG A 1076 -20.93 50.55 -28.20
N MET A 1077 -20.65 51.82 -27.89
CA MET A 1077 -21.39 52.59 -26.89
C MET A 1077 -21.93 53.90 -27.46
N THR A 1078 -23.06 54.36 -26.92
CA THR A 1078 -23.62 55.70 -27.18
C THR A 1078 -24.38 56.21 -25.96
N VAL A 1079 -24.60 57.52 -25.86
CA VAL A 1079 -25.46 58.10 -24.80
C VAL A 1079 -26.93 57.82 -25.08
N ILE A 1080 -27.76 57.74 -24.02
CA ILE A 1080 -29.22 57.61 -24.16
C ILE A 1080 -29.75 58.87 -24.87
N PRO A 1081 -30.43 58.73 -26.03
CA PRO A 1081 -31.09 59.83 -26.72
C PRO A 1081 -32.13 60.52 -25.83
N THR A 1082 -32.38 61.80 -26.07
CA THR A 1082 -33.45 62.58 -25.42
C THR A 1082 -34.34 63.22 -26.48
N ILE A 1083 -35.63 63.38 -26.18
CA ILE A 1083 -36.58 64.09 -27.03
C ILE A 1083 -37.34 65.11 -26.19
N GLN A 1084 -37.47 66.32 -26.71
CA GLN A 1084 -38.14 67.43 -26.03
C GLN A 1084 -39.14 68.08 -27.01
N PRO A 1085 -40.45 67.78 -26.88
CA PRO A 1085 -41.47 68.44 -27.70
C PRO A 1085 -41.70 69.88 -27.26
N ASP A 1086 -41.96 70.73 -28.24
CA ASP A 1086 -42.53 72.06 -28.05
C ASP A 1086 -44.00 71.97 -27.61
N ILE A 1087 -44.57 73.10 -27.18
CA ILE A 1087 -46.01 73.22 -26.97
C ILE A 1087 -46.72 73.01 -28.32
N TYR A 1088 -47.63 72.03 -28.37
CA TYR A 1088 -48.47 71.81 -29.53
C TYR A 1088 -49.78 72.61 -29.42
N LEU A 1089 -50.02 73.47 -30.41
CA LEU A 1089 -51.29 74.18 -30.54
C LEU A 1089 -52.28 73.28 -31.28
N TRP A 1090 -53.33 72.85 -30.59
CA TRP A 1090 -54.33 71.92 -31.13
C TRP A 1090 -54.99 72.50 -32.38
N GLY A 1091 -54.96 71.72 -33.47
CA GLY A 1091 -55.43 72.17 -34.79
C GLY A 1091 -54.32 72.70 -35.70
N THR A 1092 -53.05 72.74 -35.26
CA THR A 1092 -51.90 73.02 -36.13
C THR A 1092 -51.33 71.74 -36.76
N THR A 1093 -50.50 71.89 -37.80
CA THR A 1093 -50.06 70.80 -38.69
C THR A 1093 -49.23 69.72 -38.02
N ALA A 1094 -48.31 70.09 -37.11
CA ALA A 1094 -47.33 69.17 -36.55
C ALA A 1094 -46.98 69.49 -35.09
N VAL A 1095 -46.59 68.45 -34.33
CA VAL A 1095 -45.81 68.59 -33.11
C VAL A 1095 -44.35 68.74 -33.52
N THR A 1096 -43.68 69.78 -33.04
CA THR A 1096 -42.25 70.00 -33.25
C THR A 1096 -41.47 69.88 -31.95
N GLY A 1097 -40.15 69.86 -32.03
CA GLY A 1097 -39.27 69.94 -30.87
C GLY A 1097 -37.82 69.65 -31.22
N THR A 1098 -37.03 69.36 -30.21
CA THR A 1098 -35.61 69.02 -30.35
C THR A 1098 -35.31 67.61 -29.85
N PHE A 1099 -34.19 67.05 -30.31
CA PHE A 1099 -33.74 65.73 -29.89
C PHE A 1099 -32.21 65.65 -29.79
N THR A 1100 -31.71 64.65 -29.05
CA THR A 1100 -30.31 64.24 -29.09
C THR A 1100 -30.19 62.83 -29.67
N GLY A 1101 -29.09 62.53 -30.36
CA GLY A 1101 -28.86 61.24 -31.01
C GLY A 1101 -28.31 61.39 -32.43
N SER A 1102 -27.54 60.40 -32.88
CA SER A 1102 -26.96 60.38 -34.23
C SER A 1102 -27.81 59.54 -35.18
N GLU A 1103 -27.62 59.73 -36.50
CA GLU A 1103 -28.37 59.04 -37.55
C GLU A 1103 -28.25 57.50 -37.49
N GLY A 1104 -27.18 56.98 -36.87
CA GLY A 1104 -27.00 55.54 -36.65
C GLY A 1104 -27.70 54.97 -35.41
N VAL A 1105 -28.32 55.81 -34.57
CA VAL A 1105 -28.91 55.42 -33.27
C VAL A 1105 -30.41 55.66 -33.23
N VAL A 1106 -30.89 56.77 -33.79
CA VAL A 1106 -32.32 57.10 -33.90
C VAL A 1106 -32.66 57.35 -35.36
N LYS A 1107 -33.83 56.89 -35.82
CA LYS A 1107 -34.24 57.01 -37.22
C LYS A 1107 -35.57 57.70 -37.42
N TYR A 1108 -36.53 57.51 -36.50
CA TYR A 1108 -37.88 58.06 -36.65
C TYR A 1108 -38.41 58.62 -35.33
N VAL A 1109 -39.37 59.54 -35.43
CA VAL A 1109 -40.25 59.92 -34.32
C VAL A 1109 -41.61 59.29 -34.54
N LYS A 1110 -42.23 58.80 -33.46
CA LYS A 1110 -43.63 58.38 -33.44
C LYS A 1110 -44.46 59.21 -32.48
N LEU A 1111 -45.74 59.35 -32.80
CA LEU A 1111 -46.74 60.06 -32.00
C LEU A 1111 -47.68 59.03 -31.36
N LEU A 1112 -47.90 59.16 -30.06
CA LEU A 1112 -48.78 58.29 -29.28
C LEU A 1112 -49.91 59.10 -28.63
N GLU A 1113 -51.09 58.50 -28.57
CA GLU A 1113 -52.25 58.98 -27.82
C GLU A 1113 -52.70 57.89 -26.85
N ASN A 1114 -52.73 58.22 -25.55
CA ASN A 1114 -53.02 57.29 -24.46
C ASN A 1114 -52.18 56.00 -24.51
N GLY A 1115 -50.89 56.16 -24.83
CA GLY A 1115 -49.93 55.05 -24.96
C GLY A 1115 -50.02 54.25 -26.26
N LYS A 1116 -51.03 54.48 -27.11
CA LYS A 1116 -51.18 53.81 -28.41
C LYS A 1116 -50.57 54.66 -29.52
N GLN A 1117 -49.80 54.03 -30.40
CA GLN A 1117 -49.27 54.69 -31.60
C GLN A 1117 -50.41 55.13 -32.52
N ILE A 1118 -50.39 56.42 -32.89
CA ILE A 1118 -51.38 57.04 -33.78
C ILE A 1118 -50.75 57.59 -35.07
N HIS A 1119 -49.43 57.79 -35.09
CA HIS A 1119 -48.70 58.17 -36.30
C HIS A 1119 -47.23 57.77 -36.21
N ILE A 1120 -46.65 57.40 -37.34
CA ILE A 1120 -45.21 57.17 -37.52
C ILE A 1120 -44.81 57.83 -38.84
N THR A 1121 -43.61 58.41 -38.91
CA THR A 1121 -43.02 59.25 -39.99
C THR A 1121 -43.10 60.77 -39.81
N GLY A 1122 -42.79 61.25 -38.60
CA GLY A 1122 -42.20 62.59 -38.46
C GLY A 1122 -40.73 62.59 -38.90
N GLY A 1123 -40.26 63.69 -39.50
CA GLY A 1123 -38.87 63.85 -39.95
C GLY A 1123 -37.96 64.24 -38.79
N LEU A 1124 -36.80 63.58 -38.70
CA LEU A 1124 -35.65 64.02 -37.90
C LEU A 1124 -34.74 64.84 -38.82
N ASP A 1125 -34.38 66.05 -38.38
CA ASP A 1125 -33.33 66.84 -39.00
C ASP A 1125 -32.09 66.80 -38.12
N PHE A 1126 -31.11 65.98 -38.50
CA PHE A 1126 -29.85 65.83 -37.78
C PHE A 1126 -28.94 67.05 -37.89
N ALA A 1127 -29.12 67.92 -38.89
CA ALA A 1127 -28.32 69.14 -39.02
C ALA A 1127 -28.74 70.20 -37.99
N THR A 1128 -30.04 70.29 -37.72
CA THR A 1128 -30.60 71.26 -36.76
C THR A 1128 -30.99 70.65 -35.40
N THR A 1129 -30.84 69.33 -35.23
CA THR A 1129 -31.27 68.57 -34.04
C THR A 1129 -32.75 68.75 -33.70
N SER A 1130 -33.58 68.94 -34.73
CA SER A 1130 -35.01 69.20 -34.60
C SER A 1130 -35.84 68.04 -35.16
N PHE A 1131 -37.07 67.91 -34.67
CA PHE A 1131 -38.03 66.98 -35.21
C PHE A 1131 -39.37 67.66 -35.49
N GLY A 1132 -40.11 67.11 -36.44
CA GLY A 1132 -41.50 67.46 -36.71
C GLY A 1132 -42.32 66.23 -37.04
N ILE A 1133 -43.46 66.04 -36.38
CA ILE A 1133 -44.39 64.94 -36.65
C ILE A 1133 -45.80 65.45 -36.87
N TYR A 1134 -46.42 65.02 -37.96
CA TYR A 1134 -47.76 65.45 -38.35
C TYR A 1134 -48.80 65.07 -37.28
N ALA A 1135 -49.64 66.03 -36.90
CA ALA A 1135 -50.57 65.91 -35.79
C ALA A 1135 -51.99 66.43 -36.10
N TYR A 1136 -52.16 67.21 -37.17
CA TYR A 1136 -53.45 67.76 -37.58
C TYR A 1136 -54.44 66.65 -37.92
N ASN A 1137 -55.64 66.69 -37.34
CA ASN A 1137 -56.66 65.64 -37.44
C ASN A 1137 -56.21 64.23 -37.01
N VAL A 1138 -54.99 64.06 -36.49
CA VAL A 1138 -54.51 62.81 -35.90
C VAL A 1138 -54.84 62.78 -34.41
N ILE A 1139 -54.56 63.87 -33.69
CA ILE A 1139 -54.97 64.04 -32.28
C ILE A 1139 -56.45 64.46 -32.28
N LYS A 1140 -57.34 63.50 -31.96
CA LYS A 1140 -58.80 63.70 -32.03
C LYS A 1140 -59.37 64.43 -30.82
N ASN A 1141 -58.72 64.30 -29.66
CA ASN A 1141 -59.21 64.88 -28.42
C ASN A 1141 -58.08 65.64 -27.69
N LYS A 1142 -58.30 66.94 -27.44
CA LYS A 1142 -57.37 67.81 -26.69
C LYS A 1142 -57.05 67.26 -25.29
N GLY A 1143 -57.99 66.53 -24.67
CA GLY A 1143 -57.84 65.97 -23.33
C GLY A 1143 -57.01 64.68 -23.25
N SER A 1144 -56.61 64.08 -24.38
CA SER A 1144 -55.82 62.84 -24.38
C SER A 1144 -54.39 63.06 -23.89
N LEU A 1145 -53.79 62.03 -23.31
CA LEU A 1145 -52.34 62.00 -23.06
C LEU A 1145 -51.63 61.82 -24.41
N VAL A 1146 -50.95 62.86 -24.90
CA VAL A 1146 -50.15 62.79 -26.13
C VAL A 1146 -48.67 62.78 -25.80
N GLU A 1147 -47.93 61.90 -26.46
CA GLU A 1147 -46.50 61.70 -26.27
C GLU A 1147 -45.80 61.54 -27.62
N VAL A 1148 -44.52 61.91 -27.67
CA VAL A 1148 -43.63 61.61 -28.79
C VAL A 1148 -42.52 60.68 -28.32
N ALA A 1149 -42.10 59.76 -29.17
CA ALA A 1149 -40.98 58.87 -28.89
C ALA A 1149 -39.99 58.79 -30.04
N LEU A 1150 -38.69 58.84 -29.71
CA LEU A 1150 -37.61 58.51 -30.65
C LEU A 1150 -37.50 57.01 -30.78
N CYS A 1151 -37.36 56.54 -32.01
CA CYS A 1151 -37.22 55.12 -32.30
C CYS A 1151 -35.98 54.85 -33.16
N ASP A 1152 -35.41 53.66 -33.00
CA ASP A 1152 -34.35 53.16 -33.87
C ASP A 1152 -34.89 52.64 -35.22
N THR A 1153 -34.05 51.97 -36.01
CA THR A 1153 -34.42 51.40 -37.32
C THR A 1153 -35.41 50.23 -37.24
N THR A 1154 -35.59 49.65 -36.06
CA THR A 1154 -36.52 48.54 -35.78
C THR A 1154 -37.82 49.02 -35.13
N GLU A 1155 -38.02 50.34 -35.04
CA GLU A 1155 -39.13 50.99 -34.31
C GLU A 1155 -39.09 50.81 -32.78
N THR A 1156 -37.95 50.35 -32.23
CA THR A 1156 -37.75 50.22 -30.79
C THR A 1156 -37.63 51.60 -30.16
N GLU A 1157 -38.37 51.86 -29.09
CA GLU A 1157 -38.36 53.14 -28.38
C GLU A 1157 -37.03 53.36 -27.65
N MET A 1158 -36.40 54.50 -27.94
CA MET A 1158 -35.13 54.93 -27.35
C MET A 1158 -35.33 56.01 -26.29
N ALA A 1159 -36.34 56.87 -26.48
CA ALA A 1159 -36.72 57.93 -25.55
C ALA A 1159 -38.18 58.32 -25.78
N ARG A 1160 -38.86 58.82 -24.74
CA ARG A 1160 -40.25 59.26 -24.78
C ARG A 1160 -40.44 60.53 -23.97
N ALA A 1161 -41.27 61.44 -24.47
CA ALA A 1161 -41.66 62.65 -23.75
C ALA A 1161 -43.13 63.02 -23.98
N LYS A 1162 -43.72 63.63 -22.96
CA LYS A 1162 -45.10 64.14 -23.00
C LYS A 1162 -45.18 65.44 -23.78
N VAL A 1163 -46.17 65.54 -24.67
CA VAL A 1163 -46.49 66.76 -25.42
C VAL A 1163 -47.48 67.60 -24.61
N THR A 1164 -47.17 68.88 -24.42
CA THR A 1164 -48.11 69.83 -23.82
C THR A 1164 -49.03 70.38 -24.90
N ILE A 1165 -50.34 70.13 -24.79
CA ILE A 1165 -51.34 70.56 -25.77
C ILE A 1165 -52.08 71.79 -25.25
N LYS A 1166 -52.18 72.84 -26.07
CA LYS A 1166 -52.98 74.05 -25.80
C LYS A 1166 -53.94 74.35 -26.94
N GLN A 1167 -55.04 75.05 -26.68
CA GLN A 1167 -56.01 75.49 -27.68
C GLN A 1167 -55.39 76.55 -28.57
N LEU A 1168 -55.50 76.40 -29.88
CA LEU A 1168 -55.19 77.49 -30.80
C LEU A 1168 -56.19 78.65 -30.57
N PRO A 1169 -55.72 79.88 -30.29
CA PRO A 1169 -56.62 81.02 -30.15
C PRO A 1169 -57.37 81.32 -31.45
N SER A 1170 -58.51 82.01 -31.34
CA SER A 1170 -59.22 82.56 -32.51
C SER A 1170 -59.32 84.07 -32.41
N ILE A 1171 -59.28 84.76 -33.54
CA ILE A 1171 -59.45 86.21 -33.64
C ILE A 1171 -60.48 86.55 -34.71
N SER A 1172 -61.43 87.41 -34.35
CA SER A 1172 -62.54 87.84 -35.21
C SER A 1172 -62.57 89.37 -35.23
N PRO A 1173 -61.92 90.02 -36.22
CA PRO A 1173 -62.04 91.46 -36.40
C PRO A 1173 -63.47 91.85 -36.77
N ASN A 1174 -63.95 92.95 -36.20
CA ASN A 1174 -65.15 93.61 -36.69
C ASN A 1174 -64.87 94.18 -38.10
N GLN A 1175 -65.92 94.37 -38.90
CA GLN A 1175 -65.82 95.20 -40.09
C GLN A 1175 -65.30 96.57 -39.69
N TYR A 1176 -64.35 97.11 -40.45
CA TYR A 1176 -63.72 98.40 -40.19
C TYR A 1176 -64.38 99.47 -41.07
N PRO A 1177 -65.24 100.34 -40.53
CA PRO A 1177 -65.76 101.45 -41.29
C PRO A 1177 -64.63 102.40 -41.67
N TRP A 1178 -64.58 102.79 -42.94
CA TRP A 1178 -63.57 103.72 -43.45
C TRP A 1178 -63.40 104.96 -42.54
N LYS A 1179 -62.14 105.30 -42.20
CA LYS A 1179 -61.73 106.37 -41.26
C LYS A 1179 -62.04 106.13 -39.77
N SER A 1180 -62.48 104.95 -39.36
CA SER A 1180 -62.63 104.65 -37.92
C SER A 1180 -61.29 104.74 -37.18
N THR A 1181 -61.30 105.27 -35.97
CA THR A 1181 -60.07 105.46 -35.17
C THR A 1181 -59.36 104.14 -34.87
N TYR A 1182 -60.14 103.07 -34.66
CA TYR A 1182 -59.62 101.77 -34.27
C TYR A 1182 -60.13 100.64 -35.17
N VAL A 1183 -59.26 99.66 -35.44
CA VAL A 1183 -59.70 98.30 -35.75
C VAL A 1183 -59.98 97.61 -34.43
N SER A 1184 -61.19 97.07 -34.28
CA SER A 1184 -61.60 96.36 -33.08
C SER A 1184 -62.12 94.97 -33.44
N GLY A 1185 -62.27 94.11 -32.44
CA GLY A 1185 -62.87 92.80 -32.63
C GLY A 1185 -62.86 92.00 -31.34
N SER A 1186 -63.17 90.73 -31.47
CA SER A 1186 -63.12 89.76 -30.38
C SER A 1186 -62.04 88.72 -30.63
N TYR A 1187 -61.57 88.10 -29.55
CA TYR A 1187 -60.70 86.95 -29.59
C TYR A 1187 -61.06 85.96 -28.47
N ILE A 1188 -60.80 84.68 -28.71
CA ILE A 1188 -60.96 83.62 -27.73
C ILE A 1188 -59.61 82.95 -27.54
N ASP A 1189 -59.12 82.96 -26.30
CA ASP A 1189 -57.86 82.35 -25.90
C ASP A 1189 -57.99 81.75 -24.50
N THR A 1190 -58.44 80.51 -24.44
CA THR A 1190 -58.68 79.80 -23.18
C THR A 1190 -57.41 79.38 -22.45
N ASP A 1191 -56.25 79.42 -23.12
CA ASP A 1191 -54.96 78.99 -22.57
C ASP A 1191 -53.97 80.16 -22.39
N GLU A 1192 -54.48 81.40 -22.48
CA GLU A 1192 -53.79 82.68 -22.27
C GLU A 1192 -52.46 82.84 -23.04
N LEU A 1193 -52.40 82.33 -24.26
CA LEU A 1193 -51.24 82.35 -25.14
C LEU A 1193 -50.94 83.73 -25.73
N ALA A 1194 -51.97 84.46 -26.15
CA ALA A 1194 -51.86 85.74 -26.83
C ALA A 1194 -51.48 86.85 -25.84
N LYS A 1195 -50.34 87.49 -26.10
CA LYS A 1195 -49.84 88.63 -25.30
C LYS A 1195 -49.90 89.94 -26.08
N LYS A 1196 -49.98 89.89 -27.42
CA LYS A 1196 -50.07 91.06 -28.29
C LYS A 1196 -51.06 90.82 -29.41
N VAL A 1197 -51.63 91.90 -29.92
CA VAL A 1197 -52.42 91.92 -31.15
C VAL A 1197 -51.81 92.95 -32.09
N ARG A 1198 -51.66 92.60 -33.37
CA ARG A 1198 -51.05 93.48 -34.37
C ARG A 1198 -51.91 93.54 -35.61
N LEU A 1199 -51.93 94.71 -36.24
CA LEU A 1199 -52.49 94.95 -37.56
C LEU A 1199 -51.36 94.84 -38.58
N LEU A 1200 -51.60 94.08 -39.64
CA LEU A 1200 -50.65 93.84 -40.70
C LEU A 1200 -51.23 94.29 -42.02
N GLU A 1201 -50.41 94.93 -42.83
CA GLU A 1201 -50.68 95.28 -44.22
C GLU A 1201 -49.71 94.48 -45.09
N ASN A 1202 -50.23 93.68 -46.03
CA ASN A 1202 -49.41 92.78 -46.87
C ASN A 1202 -48.50 91.86 -46.06
N GLY A 1203 -48.96 91.40 -44.89
CA GLY A 1203 -48.18 90.55 -43.99
C GLY A 1203 -47.06 91.26 -43.22
N LYS A 1204 -46.92 92.59 -43.35
CA LYS A 1204 -46.01 93.40 -42.54
C LYS A 1204 -46.78 94.08 -41.42
N VAL A 1205 -46.27 94.00 -40.20
CA VAL A 1205 -46.85 94.69 -39.04
C VAL A 1205 -46.79 96.21 -39.25
N ILE A 1206 -47.95 96.88 -39.18
CA ILE A 1206 -48.09 98.33 -39.31
C ILE A 1206 -48.54 99.02 -38.02
N ALA A 1207 -49.23 98.28 -37.13
CA ALA A 1207 -49.63 98.78 -35.82
C ALA A 1207 -49.72 97.65 -34.79
N THR A 1208 -49.51 97.97 -33.52
CA THR A 1208 -49.74 97.05 -32.38
C THR A 1208 -50.86 97.63 -31.52
N GLY A 1209 -51.82 96.81 -31.14
CA GLY A 1209 -52.94 97.20 -30.28
C GLY A 1209 -52.87 96.57 -28.90
N GLN A 1210 -53.95 96.76 -28.15
CA GLN A 1210 -54.12 96.19 -26.83
C GLN A 1210 -55.20 95.11 -26.83
N LEU A 1211 -54.95 94.06 -26.05
CA LEU A 1211 -55.91 93.01 -25.74
C LEU A 1211 -56.66 93.39 -24.46
N ASP A 1212 -57.99 93.29 -24.48
CA ASP A 1212 -58.83 93.32 -23.28
C ASP A 1212 -59.01 91.87 -22.81
N THR A 1213 -58.15 91.47 -21.87
CA THR A 1213 -58.11 90.11 -21.31
C THR A 1213 -59.33 89.78 -20.45
N THR A 1214 -60.08 90.78 -19.98
CA THR A 1214 -61.30 90.58 -19.18
C THR A 1214 -62.55 90.34 -20.02
N LYS A 1215 -62.62 90.90 -21.24
CA LYS A 1215 -63.80 90.83 -22.10
C LYS A 1215 -63.58 90.05 -23.40
N GLY A 1216 -62.36 89.59 -23.68
CA GLY A 1216 -62.03 88.91 -24.94
C GLY A 1216 -62.09 89.83 -26.15
N GLY A 1217 -61.80 91.12 -25.97
CA GLY A 1217 -61.82 92.14 -27.02
C GLY A 1217 -60.42 92.60 -27.42
N PHE A 1218 -60.29 93.24 -28.56
CA PHE A 1218 -59.05 93.94 -28.91
C PHE A 1218 -59.31 95.29 -29.56
N LEU A 1219 -58.35 96.20 -29.42
CA LEU A 1219 -58.38 97.53 -30.01
C LEU A 1219 -57.00 97.89 -30.57
N ILE A 1220 -56.93 98.23 -31.86
CA ILE A 1220 -55.70 98.65 -32.53
C ILE A 1220 -55.95 100.01 -33.17
N TYR A 1221 -55.14 101.02 -32.83
CA TYR A 1221 -55.23 102.34 -33.45
C TYR A 1221 -54.84 102.25 -34.93
N ALA A 1222 -55.74 102.62 -35.83
CA ALA A 1222 -55.63 102.28 -37.25
C ALA A 1222 -55.80 103.48 -38.21
N SER A 1223 -56.44 104.57 -37.78
CA SER A 1223 -56.75 105.71 -38.66
C SER A 1223 -55.51 106.42 -39.23
N ALA A 1224 -54.35 106.33 -38.58
CA ALA A 1224 -53.09 106.88 -39.09
C ALA A 1224 -52.39 105.97 -40.11
N TYR A 1225 -52.81 104.71 -40.22
CA TYR A 1225 -52.14 103.69 -41.01
C TYR A 1225 -52.97 103.22 -42.22
N ILE A 1226 -54.30 103.21 -42.12
CA ILE A 1226 -55.20 102.85 -43.22
C ILE A 1226 -55.61 104.13 -43.96
N THR A 1227 -54.96 104.43 -45.08
CA THR A 1227 -55.05 105.75 -45.76
C THR A 1227 -55.81 105.75 -47.10
N SER A 1228 -56.32 104.60 -47.57
CA SER A 1228 -57.18 104.50 -48.77
C SER A 1228 -58.32 103.46 -48.63
N PRO A 1229 -59.53 103.70 -49.19
CA PRO A 1229 -60.65 102.75 -49.20
C PRO A 1229 -60.72 101.82 -50.44
N THR A 1230 -59.77 101.88 -51.37
CA THR A 1230 -59.84 101.08 -52.61
C THR A 1230 -59.57 99.60 -52.36
N ALA A 1231 -60.43 98.73 -52.92
CA ALA A 1231 -60.37 97.25 -52.86
C ALA A 1231 -59.10 96.60 -53.47
N ALA A 1232 -58.03 97.36 -53.70
CA ALA A 1232 -56.75 96.92 -54.22
C ALA A 1232 -55.54 97.33 -53.34
N THR A 1233 -55.74 97.97 -52.19
CA THR A 1233 -54.66 98.19 -51.22
C THR A 1233 -54.69 97.12 -50.14
N ALA A 1234 -53.84 96.12 -50.36
CA ALA A 1234 -53.20 95.28 -49.35
C ALA A 1234 -54.06 94.35 -48.48
N ASN A 1235 -53.61 93.10 -48.31
CA ASN A 1235 -54.21 92.11 -47.41
C ASN A 1235 -54.10 92.61 -45.95
N LEU A 1236 -55.11 93.34 -45.48
CA LEU A 1236 -55.18 93.85 -44.13
C LEU A 1236 -55.66 92.72 -43.20
N THR A 1237 -54.80 92.32 -42.25
CA THR A 1237 -55.11 91.25 -41.30
C THR A 1237 -54.80 91.68 -39.89
N VAL A 1238 -55.56 91.19 -38.92
CA VAL A 1238 -55.18 91.24 -37.50
C VAL A 1238 -54.63 89.90 -37.07
N ALA A 1239 -53.59 89.91 -36.26
CA ALA A 1239 -52.99 88.69 -35.75
C ALA A 1239 -52.67 88.77 -34.27
N LEU A 1240 -52.85 87.65 -33.57
CA LEU A 1240 -52.42 87.45 -32.20
C LEU A 1240 -50.98 86.95 -32.19
N TYR A 1241 -50.19 87.44 -31.24
CA TYR A 1241 -48.81 87.04 -31.01
C TYR A 1241 -48.60 86.62 -29.55
N ASP A 1242 -47.73 85.64 -29.34
CA ASP A 1242 -47.31 85.23 -27.99
C ASP A 1242 -46.24 86.16 -27.39
N SER A 1243 -45.70 85.79 -26.22
CA SER A 1243 -44.64 86.53 -25.54
C SER A 1243 -43.30 86.56 -26.29
N GLN A 1244 -43.08 85.65 -27.25
CA GLN A 1244 -41.87 85.55 -28.06
C GLN A 1244 -42.02 86.24 -29.43
N ASP A 1245 -43.11 87.00 -29.64
CA ASP A 1245 -43.44 87.60 -30.94
C ASP A 1245 -43.66 86.58 -32.07
N LYS A 1246 -44.07 85.34 -31.73
CA LYS A 1246 -44.52 84.36 -32.72
C LYS A 1246 -46.00 84.57 -33.04
N GLU A 1247 -46.34 84.63 -34.33
CA GLU A 1247 -47.72 84.73 -34.80
C GLU A 1247 -48.49 83.44 -34.43
N LEU A 1248 -49.59 83.58 -33.68
CA LEU A 1248 -50.43 82.47 -33.24
C LEU A 1248 -51.56 82.19 -34.23
N VAL A 1249 -52.32 83.22 -34.56
CA VAL A 1249 -53.45 83.16 -35.49
C VAL A 1249 -53.66 84.54 -36.11
N LYS A 1250 -54.13 84.60 -37.35
CA LYS A 1250 -54.54 85.85 -38.00
C LYS A 1250 -55.84 85.72 -38.75
N ASN A 1251 -56.52 86.84 -38.95
CA ASN A 1251 -57.76 86.90 -39.71
C ASN A 1251 -57.86 88.23 -40.48
N THR A 1252 -58.61 88.21 -41.59
CA THR A 1252 -58.74 89.35 -42.51
C THR A 1252 -59.66 90.41 -41.94
N VAL A 1253 -59.24 91.67 -42.05
CA VAL A 1253 -60.07 92.83 -41.73
C VAL A 1253 -60.77 93.28 -43.02
N THR A 1254 -62.10 93.33 -42.98
CA THR A 1254 -62.90 93.86 -44.11
C THR A 1254 -63.18 95.33 -43.88
N ILE A 1255 -62.85 96.18 -44.86
CA ILE A 1255 -63.18 97.61 -44.85
C ILE A 1255 -64.60 97.79 -45.43
N ILE A 1256 -65.46 98.53 -44.74
CA ILE A 1256 -66.82 98.88 -45.19
C ILE A 1256 -67.02 100.39 -45.34
#